data_AF-A0ABC9YVA9-F1
#
_entry.id   AF-A0ABC9YVA9-F1
#
_cell.length_a   1.000
_cell.length_b   1.000
_cell.length_c   1.000
_cell.angle_alpha   90.00
_cell.angle_beta   90.00
_cell.angle_gamma   90.00
#
_symmetry.space_group_name_H-M   'P 1'
#
loop_
_entity.id
_entity.type
_entity.pdbx_description
1 polymer ?
#
loop_
_entity_poly.entity_id
_entity_poly.type
_entity_poly.pdbx_seq_one_letter_code
_entity_poly.pdbx_strand_id
1 'polypeptide(L)'
;MLGPLHISIDGQRVPPGAPMQCAVLGRLVAAGGRVVPTERLIDDLWHGDPPAKAVAALQVYIHNLRRVFEPDRPRRAHSRAIVSESHGYALNLEPSQVDSWHFEQLLHGHEAAMRDPAGRPEPLAQARVLDAALDCWHGTAFESFTGMPWAAQEAARLQALRLTAAELRAQAALELNRPAEVVLALRPILEEHPGREECARLLAVAQYRLGQSLDALATVRRSREFLTLEFGVDPGPGLRDLETAILTHSVDAETVTPPPPPPLADPEPRPDPEPLPDNGYAIQRAAVLAAAESVAAGQVRLVWLSGEAGAGKTNLATAITRHLGERGWRTVFGRCPEVESAPPAWAWAEVLTGLDAADPETFTAADAFTLARRVVRSCREHSAAAPVAIVLEDVHGADTATLQVLRQVVNWLRDRPILIVATLRGTEAGPGVRDTAAALALFTADRVDLDGLDMAGTRRAAAAAGLTDLDDRTVELLRRRTGGNPLFVRELAKLVATQGATLAAGTDALPDSVRDLLGRRIAQLPPDVVDLLRHLSVWGEDSDMPTLAASVNRPTDTVIDLIATAEAARLLRTDRAGRITFDHALVRETVYYDLPTLRRTRMHWAAVEYLRRGPEPRPATAVAPGALRPDTVPAGNDTPPSAGSEPEDGPGVANRALSALWGADHLVAALLGSPRPAPTRRESRALAALRGADEVAAVGTKRGDASTPDRTGSEIAGPVNDGATTESGPDSAVAPGAGNDALFVPHGRDIDALAHHAALGADAENATVALPYVRAAARRCVERRMRADAVRRWRSVLTLHDLAGHAGEEAPVSDRLALLEARCELVVALAYDGQHIAARTAREQALDLAESIGGSELLARAATCWPTPLIWSVHDWHSPDPRLREPLRMASADAGRPVRTRIHLQVTAVFDRAVEDPSVARIIVASAMALAEPLGDADLLCTVLNAQAFAAFAAGGFLRAHDLRRHAARLLEVSTAAELTEFRALAHYLLFRATLADAELVAAAGHARNAGAYATDGQLRHLLDAIAPFGMVLELLRGNIDEVLRLLGEGTAGLDDLVAHSGEGAAEPTRDPNALHVGIAVSIGWLRNDMSGYLNDLRERTALKPELFVHGYALALVHSGRAEEARRVLAGAPELAPQFWSTFTAVKARLAIALEEPDAVLVIYRQLLPYSGTVCGLETGASVMGPMDYILADLATYLGDHERAAEHRAAAEHLQAELQSDLAELTPPGVGLMQASRLGPAGRSRLVRRT
;
A
#
# COMPACT_ATOMS: atom_id res chain seq x y z
N MET A 1 15.19 3.13 -42.39
CA MET A 1 14.28 3.42 -41.26
C MET A 1 14.60 2.58 -40.04
N LEU A 2 15.20 1.39 -40.22
CA LEU A 2 15.73 0.54 -39.15
C LEU A 2 17.18 0.95 -38.84
N GLY A 3 17.35 2.17 -38.36
CA GLY A 3 18.62 2.91 -38.24
C GLY A 3 18.46 4.35 -38.74
N PRO A 4 19.56 5.09 -38.98
CA PRO A 4 19.50 6.44 -39.52
C PRO A 4 18.74 6.52 -40.86
N LEU A 5 17.97 7.60 -41.08
CA LEU A 5 17.21 7.79 -42.31
C LEU A 5 18.16 7.94 -43.51
N HIS A 6 18.09 6.97 -44.42
CA HIS A 6 18.81 6.98 -45.69
C HIS A 6 17.84 6.78 -46.84
N ILE A 7 18.05 7.55 -47.92
CA ILE A 7 17.36 7.39 -49.19
C ILE A 7 18.41 7.01 -50.22
N SER A 8 18.13 5.98 -51.02
CA SER A 8 18.96 5.55 -52.14
C SER A 8 18.13 5.54 -53.41
N ILE A 9 18.67 6.09 -54.49
CA ILE A 9 18.05 6.10 -55.83
C ILE A 9 19.06 5.49 -56.77
N ASP A 10 18.68 4.41 -57.46
CA ASP A 10 19.56 3.64 -58.35
C ASP A 10 20.91 3.24 -57.69
N GLY A 11 20.87 2.95 -56.38
CA GLY A 11 22.04 2.57 -55.58
C GLY A 11 22.89 3.76 -55.09
N GLN A 12 22.55 5.00 -55.45
CA GLN A 12 23.24 6.21 -54.99
C GLN A 12 22.51 6.84 -53.81
N ARG A 13 23.25 7.15 -52.73
CA ARG A 13 22.69 7.77 -51.53
C ARG A 13 22.39 9.24 -51.77
N VAL A 14 21.15 9.65 -51.46
CA VAL A 14 20.65 11.02 -51.64
C VAL A 14 20.32 11.65 -50.28
N PRO A 15 20.64 12.93 -50.04
CA PRO A 15 20.27 13.58 -48.78
C PRO A 15 18.74 13.64 -48.62
N PRO A 16 18.21 13.26 -47.44
CA PRO A 16 16.76 13.15 -47.22
C PRO A 16 16.03 14.50 -47.11
N GLY A 17 16.77 15.61 -47.02
CA GLY A 17 16.24 16.97 -46.96
C GLY A 17 16.33 17.59 -45.56
N ALA A 18 15.59 18.69 -45.36
CA ALA A 18 15.52 19.38 -44.08
C ALA A 18 14.75 18.54 -43.02
N PRO A 19 14.95 18.75 -41.70
CA PRO A 19 14.35 17.92 -40.66
C PRO A 19 12.83 17.71 -40.79
N MET A 20 12.08 18.77 -41.14
CA MET A 20 10.63 18.66 -41.34
C MET A 20 10.24 17.87 -42.59
N GLN A 21 11.07 17.86 -43.63
CA GLN A 21 10.85 17.01 -44.82
C GLN A 21 11.11 15.54 -44.47
N CYS A 22 12.19 15.28 -43.72
CA CYS A 22 12.46 13.96 -43.18
C CYS A 22 11.29 13.47 -42.32
N ALA A 23 10.75 14.31 -41.43
CA ALA A 23 9.63 13.96 -40.56
C ALA A 23 8.36 13.60 -41.34
N VAL A 24 8.04 14.34 -42.42
CA VAL A 24 6.94 14.00 -43.34
C VAL A 24 7.16 12.61 -43.93
N LEU A 25 8.36 12.35 -44.47
CA LEU A 25 8.68 11.06 -45.08
C LEU A 25 8.60 9.92 -44.05
N GLY A 26 9.19 10.10 -42.86
CA GLY A 26 9.14 9.10 -41.79
C GLY A 26 7.71 8.79 -41.37
N ARG A 27 6.85 9.81 -41.28
CA ARG A 27 5.44 9.63 -40.93
C ARG A 27 4.65 8.88 -42.00
N LEU A 28 4.95 9.11 -43.28
CA LEU A 28 4.35 8.37 -44.40
C LEU A 28 4.86 6.92 -44.45
N VAL A 29 6.13 6.67 -44.11
CA VAL A 29 6.66 5.30 -43.98
C VAL A 29 5.94 4.55 -42.84
N ALA A 30 5.78 5.18 -41.68
CA ALA A 30 5.04 4.60 -40.56
C ALA A 30 3.57 4.28 -40.90
N ALA A 31 3.00 4.90 -41.94
CA ALA A 31 1.63 4.61 -42.38
C ALA A 31 1.50 3.30 -43.19
N GLY A 32 2.60 2.70 -43.65
CA GLY A 32 2.59 1.42 -44.37
C GLY A 32 1.91 1.51 -45.74
N GLY A 33 2.14 2.61 -46.47
CA GLY A 33 1.53 2.86 -47.78
C GLY A 33 0.07 3.36 -47.73
N ARG A 34 -0.52 3.48 -46.54
CA ARG A 34 -1.87 4.06 -46.36
C ARG A 34 -1.83 5.59 -46.46
N VAL A 35 -2.95 6.17 -46.92
CA VAL A 35 -3.15 7.62 -46.98
C VAL A 35 -3.17 8.23 -45.58
N VAL A 36 -2.31 9.21 -45.34
CA VAL A 36 -2.32 10.04 -44.13
C VAL A 36 -3.02 11.37 -44.45
N PRO A 37 -4.13 11.71 -43.76
CA PRO A 37 -4.82 12.98 -43.95
C PRO A 37 -3.92 14.19 -43.72
N THR A 38 -4.17 15.28 -44.45
CA THR A 38 -3.39 16.52 -44.36
C THR A 38 -3.39 17.08 -42.93
N GLU A 39 -4.55 17.10 -42.26
CA GLU A 39 -4.68 17.56 -40.87
C GLU A 39 -3.83 16.71 -39.91
N ARG A 40 -3.88 15.38 -40.08
CA ARG A 40 -3.10 14.46 -39.25
C ARG A 40 -1.59 14.63 -39.45
N LEU A 41 -1.14 14.85 -40.70
CA LEU A 41 0.27 15.18 -40.96
C LEU A 41 0.67 16.49 -40.27
N ILE A 42 -0.20 17.50 -40.26
CA ILE A 42 0.06 18.76 -39.58
C ILE A 42 0.18 18.53 -38.06
N ASP A 43 -0.80 17.86 -37.46
CA ASP A 43 -0.77 17.61 -36.01
C ASP A 43 0.44 16.79 -35.57
N ASP A 44 0.77 15.72 -36.31
CA ASP A 44 1.88 14.83 -35.98
C ASP A 44 3.26 15.52 -36.17
N LEU A 45 3.38 16.47 -37.11
CA LEU A 45 4.63 17.20 -37.39
C LEU A 45 4.91 18.34 -36.41
N TRP A 46 3.87 19.00 -35.91
CA TRP A 46 3.98 20.20 -35.07
C TRP A 46 3.44 19.99 -33.64
N HIS A 47 3.08 18.76 -33.28
CA HIS A 47 2.60 18.38 -31.93
C HIS A 47 1.39 19.20 -31.45
N GLY A 48 0.49 19.54 -32.39
CA GLY A 48 -0.69 20.35 -32.11
C GLY A 48 -0.48 21.86 -32.07
N ASP A 49 0.74 22.37 -32.32
CA ASP A 49 1.04 23.81 -32.44
C ASP A 49 1.54 24.19 -33.86
N PRO A 50 0.67 24.09 -34.89
CA PRO A 50 1.08 24.33 -36.26
C PRO A 50 1.24 25.83 -36.58
N PRO A 51 2.20 26.21 -37.44
CA PRO A 51 2.34 27.60 -37.87
C PRO A 51 1.11 28.06 -38.67
N ALA A 52 0.82 29.36 -38.67
CA ALA A 52 -0.36 29.95 -39.34
C ALA A 52 -0.54 29.59 -40.84
N LYS A 53 0.53 29.12 -41.50
CA LYS A 53 0.53 28.63 -42.89
C LYS A 53 0.99 27.17 -43.02
N ALA A 54 0.62 26.30 -42.06
CA ALA A 54 1.06 24.90 -42.01
C ALA A 54 0.72 24.08 -43.27
N VAL A 55 -0.48 24.25 -43.83
CA VAL A 55 -0.88 23.59 -45.08
C VAL A 55 0.07 23.94 -46.24
N ALA A 56 0.42 25.22 -46.37
CA ALA A 56 1.35 25.68 -47.41
C ALA A 56 2.78 25.17 -47.16
N ALA A 57 3.24 25.15 -45.90
CA ALA A 57 4.54 24.60 -45.53
C ALA A 57 4.63 23.09 -45.83
N LEU A 58 3.59 22.32 -45.49
CA LEU A 58 3.50 20.90 -45.80
C LEU A 58 3.53 20.64 -47.30
N GLN A 59 2.82 21.43 -48.10
CA GLN A 59 2.86 21.32 -49.58
C GLN A 59 4.26 21.56 -50.14
N VAL A 60 5.02 22.51 -49.57
CA VAL A 60 6.42 22.76 -49.95
C VAL A 60 7.30 21.55 -49.59
N TYR A 61 7.11 20.95 -48.40
CA TYR A 61 7.86 19.76 -48.02
C TYR A 61 7.58 18.57 -48.93
N ILE A 62 6.31 18.31 -49.25
CA ILE A 62 5.90 17.27 -50.21
C ILE A 62 6.46 17.55 -51.60
N HIS A 63 6.43 18.81 -52.07
CA HIS A 63 7.01 19.18 -53.36
C HIS A 63 8.52 18.87 -53.42
N ASN A 64 9.27 19.20 -52.37
CA ASN A 64 10.70 18.94 -52.30
C ASN A 64 11.00 17.44 -52.25
N LEU A 65 10.27 16.66 -51.44
CA LEU A 65 10.42 15.21 -51.39
C LEU A 65 10.12 14.55 -52.74
N ARG A 66 9.08 15.00 -53.45
CA ARG A 66 8.78 14.50 -54.80
C ARG A 66 9.91 14.75 -55.79
N ARG A 67 10.62 15.87 -55.68
CA ARG A 67 11.81 16.16 -56.50
C ARG A 67 13.00 15.29 -56.13
N VAL A 68 13.11 14.88 -54.86
CA VAL A 68 14.15 13.94 -54.40
C VAL A 68 13.89 12.57 -55.02
N PHE A 69 12.69 12.00 -54.87
CA PHE A 69 12.37 10.68 -55.42
C PHE A 69 12.28 10.62 -56.95
N GLU A 70 11.92 11.73 -57.60
CA GLU A 70 11.64 11.75 -59.05
C GLU A 70 12.31 12.97 -59.73
N PRO A 71 13.65 13.01 -59.80
CA PRO A 71 14.40 14.18 -60.28
C PRO A 71 14.09 14.53 -61.75
N ASP A 72 13.87 13.52 -62.59
CA ASP A 72 13.60 13.67 -64.03
C ASP A 72 12.10 13.81 -64.36
N ARG A 73 11.24 14.00 -63.35
CA ARG A 73 9.79 14.08 -63.56
C ARG A 73 9.43 15.30 -64.42
N PRO A 74 8.69 15.11 -65.54
CA PRO A 74 8.23 16.21 -66.38
C PRO A 74 7.39 17.22 -65.60
N ARG A 75 7.52 18.51 -65.94
CA ARG A 75 6.73 19.58 -65.33
C ARG A 75 5.23 19.28 -65.51
N ARG A 76 4.48 19.25 -64.40
CA ARG A 76 3.03 18.95 -64.29
C ARG A 76 2.62 17.47 -64.41
N ALA A 77 3.54 16.51 -64.54
CA ALA A 77 3.20 15.10 -64.40
C ALA A 77 2.79 14.77 -62.94
N HIS A 78 1.95 13.76 -62.72
CA HIS A 78 1.63 13.26 -61.37
C HIS A 78 2.83 12.57 -60.74
N SER A 79 2.98 12.67 -59.42
CA SER A 79 4.03 11.91 -58.70
C SER A 79 3.57 10.48 -58.49
N ARG A 80 4.47 9.52 -58.71
CA ARG A 80 4.26 8.09 -58.51
C ARG A 80 4.72 7.62 -57.13
N ALA A 81 5.78 8.22 -56.58
CA ALA A 81 6.33 7.85 -55.27
C ALA A 81 5.52 8.40 -54.08
N ILE A 82 5.20 9.70 -54.08
CA ILE A 82 4.34 10.31 -53.05
C ILE A 82 3.05 10.75 -53.73
N VAL A 83 2.01 9.92 -53.64
CA VAL A 83 0.71 10.17 -54.29
C VAL A 83 -0.16 11.06 -53.42
N SER A 84 -0.97 11.89 -54.07
CA SER A 84 -2.00 12.69 -53.39
C SER A 84 -3.34 11.99 -53.60
N GLU A 85 -3.93 11.49 -52.52
CA GLU A 85 -5.18 10.74 -52.50
C GLU A 85 -6.07 11.28 -51.39
N SER A 86 -7.38 11.42 -51.63
CA SER A 86 -8.40 11.65 -50.60
C SER A 86 -8.02 12.62 -49.46
N HIS A 87 -7.82 13.91 -49.78
CA HIS A 87 -7.42 14.97 -48.82
C HIS A 87 -6.13 14.70 -48.01
N GLY A 88 -5.25 13.80 -48.48
CA GLY A 88 -4.00 13.44 -47.83
C GLY A 88 -2.88 13.02 -48.79
N TYR A 89 -1.87 12.36 -48.24
CA TYR A 89 -0.72 11.85 -48.98
C TYR A 89 -0.40 10.40 -48.57
N ALA A 90 0.06 9.59 -49.51
CA ALA A 90 0.56 8.24 -49.25
C ALA A 90 1.93 8.05 -49.93
N LEU A 91 2.74 7.15 -49.36
CA LEU A 91 3.97 6.70 -49.98
C LEU A 91 3.69 5.41 -50.75
N ASN A 92 3.82 5.47 -52.07
CA ASN A 92 3.57 4.37 -52.98
C ASN A 92 4.90 3.81 -53.48
N LEU A 93 5.46 2.89 -52.68
CA LEU A 93 6.66 2.12 -52.97
C LEU A 93 6.37 0.64 -52.74
N GLU A 94 7.08 -0.24 -53.44
CA GLU A 94 7.01 -1.67 -53.17
C GLU A 94 7.52 -1.96 -51.75
N PRO A 95 6.92 -2.91 -51.00
CA PRO A 95 7.35 -3.23 -49.64
C PRO A 95 8.86 -3.55 -49.52
N SER A 96 9.46 -4.17 -50.54
CA SER A 96 10.90 -4.48 -50.59
C SER A 96 11.80 -3.25 -50.74
N GLN A 97 11.25 -2.08 -51.05
CA GLN A 97 12.00 -0.83 -51.20
C GLN A 97 12.12 -0.03 -49.89
N VAL A 98 11.41 -0.44 -48.83
CA VAL A 98 11.46 0.18 -47.51
C VAL A 98 11.84 -0.90 -46.49
N ASP A 99 12.99 -0.73 -45.83
CA ASP A 99 13.56 -1.71 -44.90
C ASP A 99 12.59 -2.17 -43.80
N SER A 100 11.84 -1.25 -43.20
CA SER A 100 10.82 -1.60 -42.19
C SER A 100 9.66 -2.42 -42.76
N TRP A 101 9.20 -2.10 -43.97
CA TRP A 101 8.11 -2.86 -44.62
C TRP A 101 8.59 -4.23 -45.11
N HIS A 102 9.82 -4.30 -45.61
CA HIS A 102 10.44 -5.55 -46.04
C HIS A 102 10.65 -6.50 -44.85
N PHE A 103 11.14 -5.99 -43.72
CA PHE A 103 11.26 -6.73 -42.48
C PHE A 103 9.92 -7.35 -42.04
N GLU A 104 8.86 -6.54 -41.99
CA GLU A 104 7.52 -7.04 -41.64
C GLU A 104 6.98 -8.04 -42.67
N GLN A 105 7.23 -7.83 -43.96
CA GLN A 105 6.82 -8.77 -45.01
C GLN A 105 7.51 -10.12 -44.86
N LEU A 106 8.80 -10.15 -44.56
CA LEU A 106 9.56 -11.39 -44.33
C LEU A 106 9.03 -12.14 -43.09
N LEU A 107 8.72 -11.42 -42.01
CA LEU A 107 8.18 -12.01 -40.78
C LEU A 107 6.76 -12.56 -40.99
N HIS A 108 5.85 -11.79 -41.60
CA HIS A 108 4.51 -12.27 -41.94
C HIS A 108 4.54 -13.45 -42.92
N GLY A 109 5.46 -13.44 -43.90
CA GLY A 109 5.66 -14.55 -44.82
C GLY A 109 6.13 -15.82 -44.10
N HIS A 110 7.05 -15.68 -43.14
CA HIS A 110 7.48 -16.78 -42.28
C HIS A 110 6.30 -17.33 -41.44
N GLU A 111 5.55 -16.47 -40.77
CA GLU A 111 4.38 -16.88 -39.98
C GLU A 111 3.32 -17.60 -40.83
N ALA A 112 3.03 -17.09 -42.01
CA ALA A 112 2.08 -17.71 -42.94
C ALA A 112 2.55 -19.11 -43.37
N ALA A 113 3.85 -19.26 -43.68
CA ALA A 113 4.45 -20.55 -44.02
C ALA A 113 4.45 -21.55 -42.84
N MET A 114 4.50 -21.06 -41.60
CA MET A 114 4.45 -21.90 -40.40
C MET A 114 3.03 -22.38 -40.06
N ARG A 115 1.97 -21.71 -40.55
CA ARG A 115 0.57 -22.09 -40.33
C ARG A 115 0.08 -23.21 -41.25
N ASP A 116 0.79 -23.52 -42.34
CA ASP A 116 0.48 -24.62 -43.25
C ASP A 116 1.23 -25.90 -42.84
N PRO A 117 0.57 -26.91 -42.24
CA PRO A 117 1.23 -28.14 -41.79
C PRO A 117 1.78 -28.98 -42.94
N ALA A 118 1.23 -28.85 -44.16
CA ALA A 118 1.66 -29.61 -45.33
C ALA A 118 2.81 -28.93 -46.09
N GLY A 119 3.08 -27.65 -45.80
CA GLY A 119 4.07 -26.81 -46.47
C GLY A 119 5.13 -26.18 -45.55
N ARG A 120 5.24 -26.63 -44.29
CA ARG A 120 6.18 -26.05 -43.31
C ARG A 120 7.62 -26.10 -43.85
N PRO A 121 8.32 -24.96 -43.98
CA PRO A 121 9.67 -24.94 -44.50
C PRO A 121 10.65 -25.63 -43.54
N GLU A 122 11.65 -26.31 -44.10
CA GLU A 122 12.75 -26.92 -43.33
C GLU A 122 13.44 -25.88 -42.41
N PRO A 123 13.93 -26.26 -41.21
CA PRO A 123 14.51 -25.32 -40.24
C PRO A 123 15.63 -24.43 -40.82
N LEU A 124 16.41 -24.93 -41.79
CA LEU A 124 17.42 -24.13 -42.49
C LEU A 124 16.81 -23.02 -43.37
N ALA A 125 15.68 -23.30 -44.02
CA ALA A 125 14.96 -22.30 -44.80
C ALA A 125 14.29 -21.26 -43.89
N GLN A 126 13.77 -21.68 -42.73
CA GLN A 126 13.27 -20.77 -41.70
C GLN A 126 14.37 -19.81 -41.22
N ALA A 127 15.53 -20.34 -40.84
CA ALA A 127 16.67 -19.54 -40.38
C ALA A 127 17.11 -18.50 -41.42
N ARG A 128 17.19 -18.88 -42.71
CA ARG A 128 17.56 -17.94 -43.80
C ARG A 128 16.61 -16.76 -43.94
N VAL A 129 15.30 -17.00 -43.80
CA VAL A 129 14.29 -15.92 -43.90
C VAL A 129 14.40 -14.98 -42.69
N LEU A 130 14.59 -15.54 -41.50
CA LEU A 130 14.73 -14.77 -40.26
C LEU A 130 16.06 -13.99 -40.21
N ASP A 131 17.16 -14.58 -40.71
CA ASP A 131 18.44 -13.89 -40.87
C ASP A 131 18.28 -12.71 -41.84
N ALA A 132 17.63 -12.90 -43.00
CA ALA A 132 17.35 -11.81 -43.95
C ALA A 132 16.46 -10.70 -43.34
N ALA A 133 15.53 -11.05 -42.46
CA ALA A 133 14.70 -10.08 -41.74
C ALA A 133 15.55 -9.27 -40.75
N LEU A 134 16.38 -9.94 -39.95
CA LEU A 134 17.25 -9.28 -38.97
C LEU A 134 18.34 -8.42 -39.65
N ASP A 135 18.85 -8.83 -40.81
CA ASP A 135 19.82 -8.08 -41.62
C ASP A 135 19.27 -6.75 -42.19
N CYS A 136 17.95 -6.54 -42.15
CA CYS A 136 17.35 -5.24 -42.50
C CYS A 136 17.74 -4.14 -41.48
N TRP A 137 18.18 -4.52 -40.27
CA TRP A 137 18.46 -3.61 -39.17
C TRP A 137 19.91 -3.12 -39.16
N HIS A 138 20.10 -1.80 -39.18
CA HIS A 138 21.40 -1.13 -39.19
C HIS A 138 21.60 -0.18 -38.00
N GLY A 139 20.62 -0.11 -37.09
CA GLY A 139 20.61 0.76 -35.91
C GLY A 139 19.27 0.70 -35.20
N THR A 140 18.96 1.72 -34.40
CA THR A 140 17.67 1.84 -33.70
C THR A 140 16.57 2.22 -34.68
N ALA A 141 15.36 1.65 -34.53
CA ALA A 141 14.23 2.01 -35.37
C ALA A 141 13.92 3.51 -35.26
N PHE A 142 13.72 4.18 -36.40
CA PHE A 142 13.37 5.60 -36.50
C PHE A 142 14.37 6.55 -35.79
N GLU A 143 15.66 6.18 -35.73
CA GLU A 143 16.71 6.93 -35.02
C GLU A 143 16.76 8.43 -35.36
N SER A 144 16.54 8.79 -36.64
CA SER A 144 16.57 10.18 -37.11
C SER A 144 15.36 11.04 -36.71
N PHE A 145 14.41 10.51 -35.94
CA PHE A 145 13.17 11.18 -35.55
C PHE A 145 13.00 11.29 -34.03
N THR A 146 14.11 11.28 -33.30
CA THR A 146 14.15 11.45 -31.84
C THR A 146 13.45 12.77 -31.44
N GLY A 147 12.44 12.68 -30.56
CA GLY A 147 11.61 13.82 -30.14
C GLY A 147 10.22 13.88 -30.80
N MET A 148 9.93 13.06 -31.82
CA MET A 148 8.61 12.97 -32.44
C MET A 148 7.77 11.84 -31.78
N PRO A 149 6.62 12.13 -31.12
CA PRO A 149 5.84 11.11 -30.40
C PRO A 149 5.35 9.95 -31.28
N TRP A 150 4.94 10.23 -32.51
CA TRP A 150 4.50 9.20 -33.46
C TRP A 150 5.64 8.25 -33.87
N ALA A 151 6.89 8.72 -33.85
CA ALA A 151 8.05 7.92 -34.18
C ALA A 151 8.44 7.00 -33.02
N ALA A 152 8.27 7.46 -31.78
CA ALA A 152 8.54 6.65 -30.58
C ALA A 152 7.61 5.42 -30.50
N GLN A 153 6.32 5.60 -30.79
CA GLN A 153 5.35 4.49 -30.82
C GLN A 153 5.71 3.45 -31.89
N GLU A 154 6.05 3.91 -33.09
CA GLU A 154 6.38 3.01 -34.20
C GLU A 154 7.74 2.32 -34.00
N ALA A 155 8.73 3.02 -33.44
CA ALA A 155 10.02 2.46 -33.06
C ALA A 155 9.85 1.33 -32.04
N ALA A 156 9.03 1.53 -31.00
CA ALA A 156 8.74 0.52 -29.99
C ALA A 156 8.07 -0.72 -30.59
N ARG A 157 7.11 -0.54 -31.51
CA ARG A 157 6.45 -1.64 -32.23
C ARG A 157 7.44 -2.47 -33.04
N LEU A 158 8.29 -1.82 -33.85
CA LEU A 158 9.30 -2.50 -34.66
C LEU A 158 10.36 -3.19 -33.80
N GLN A 159 10.78 -2.57 -32.71
CA GLN A 159 11.72 -3.18 -31.77
C GLN A 159 11.13 -4.44 -31.14
N ALA A 160 9.86 -4.43 -30.75
CA ALA A 160 9.18 -5.63 -30.25
C ALA A 160 9.14 -6.77 -31.30
N LEU A 161 8.90 -6.44 -32.57
CA LEU A 161 8.95 -7.42 -33.67
C LEU A 161 10.37 -7.95 -33.92
N ARG A 162 11.41 -7.11 -33.79
CA ARG A 162 12.82 -7.54 -33.89
C ARG A 162 13.16 -8.59 -32.84
N LEU A 163 12.72 -8.37 -31.60
CA LEU A 163 12.92 -9.32 -30.50
C LEU A 163 12.23 -10.65 -30.79
N THR A 164 10.99 -10.62 -31.29
CA THR A 164 10.28 -11.84 -31.72
C THR A 164 10.99 -12.54 -32.88
N ALA A 165 11.52 -11.81 -33.87
CA ALA A 165 12.30 -12.41 -34.94
C ALA A 165 13.59 -13.08 -34.42
N ALA A 166 14.26 -12.48 -33.43
CA ALA A 166 15.44 -13.07 -32.78
C ALA A 166 15.10 -14.36 -32.00
N GLU A 167 13.97 -14.39 -31.28
CA GLU A 167 13.46 -15.58 -30.60
C GLU A 167 13.13 -16.71 -31.60
N LEU A 168 12.42 -16.39 -32.68
CA LEU A 168 12.11 -17.36 -33.75
C LEU A 168 13.39 -17.90 -34.41
N ARG A 169 14.39 -17.05 -34.64
CA ARG A 169 15.68 -17.48 -35.19
C ARG A 169 16.38 -18.42 -34.20
N ALA A 170 16.41 -18.07 -32.93
CA ALA A 170 16.98 -18.93 -31.89
C ALA A 170 16.28 -20.30 -31.81
N GLN A 171 14.96 -20.34 -31.92
CA GLN A 171 14.20 -21.58 -32.00
C GLN A 171 14.61 -22.43 -33.21
N ALA A 172 14.69 -21.85 -34.42
CA ALA A 172 15.16 -22.54 -35.62
C ALA A 172 16.60 -23.07 -35.47
N ALA A 173 17.47 -22.34 -34.76
CA ALA A 173 18.84 -22.77 -34.47
C ALA A 173 18.90 -23.95 -33.49
N LEU A 174 18.00 -24.01 -32.50
CA LEU A 174 17.85 -25.18 -31.64
C LEU A 174 17.35 -26.41 -32.41
N GLU A 175 16.45 -26.22 -33.37
CA GLU A 175 15.98 -27.30 -34.28
C GLU A 175 17.12 -27.81 -35.19
N LEU A 176 18.01 -26.92 -35.63
CA LEU A 176 19.23 -27.27 -36.37
C LEU A 176 20.37 -27.82 -35.50
N ASN A 177 20.13 -28.03 -34.20
CA ASN A 177 21.11 -28.45 -33.21
C ASN A 177 22.34 -27.53 -33.13
N ARG A 178 22.12 -26.21 -33.12
CA ARG A 178 23.16 -25.16 -33.02
C ARG A 178 23.01 -24.29 -31.76
N PRO A 179 23.06 -24.88 -30.54
CA PRO A 179 22.82 -24.14 -29.30
C PRO A 179 23.86 -23.03 -29.03
N ALA A 180 25.09 -23.16 -29.50
CA ALA A 180 26.11 -22.10 -29.34
C ALA A 180 25.73 -20.79 -30.04
N GLU A 181 25.06 -20.86 -31.21
CA GLU A 181 24.57 -19.67 -31.90
C GLU A 181 23.46 -18.95 -31.10
N VAL A 182 22.59 -19.73 -30.45
CA VAL A 182 21.49 -19.22 -29.61
C VAL A 182 22.03 -18.47 -28.39
N VAL A 183 23.04 -19.05 -27.74
CA VAL A 183 23.66 -18.44 -26.56
C VAL A 183 24.31 -17.10 -26.89
N LEU A 184 24.99 -16.99 -28.05
CA LEU A 184 25.61 -15.74 -28.49
C LEU A 184 24.56 -14.67 -28.86
N ALA A 185 23.46 -15.09 -29.48
CA ALA A 185 22.42 -14.17 -29.93
C ALA A 185 21.51 -13.66 -28.80
N LEU A 186 21.07 -14.54 -27.89
CA LEU A 186 20.04 -14.22 -26.90
C LEU A 186 20.58 -13.66 -25.58
N ARG A 187 21.85 -13.91 -25.23
CA ARG A 187 22.44 -13.37 -24.00
C ARG A 187 22.36 -11.83 -23.88
N PRO A 188 22.83 -11.04 -24.87
CA PRO A 188 22.71 -9.58 -24.78
C PRO A 188 21.25 -9.12 -24.75
N ILE A 189 20.36 -9.82 -25.46
CA ILE A 189 18.92 -9.50 -25.48
C ILE A 189 18.29 -9.72 -24.11
N LEU A 190 18.64 -10.81 -23.42
CA LEU A 190 18.10 -11.08 -22.09
C LEU A 190 18.68 -10.14 -21.02
N GLU A 191 19.93 -9.68 -21.19
CA GLU A 191 20.51 -8.65 -20.32
C GLU A 191 19.77 -7.31 -20.45
N GLU A 192 19.38 -6.93 -21.67
CA GLU A 192 18.62 -5.70 -21.94
C GLU A 192 17.11 -5.85 -21.63
N HIS A 193 16.56 -7.07 -21.74
CA HIS A 193 15.14 -7.37 -21.54
C HIS A 193 14.94 -8.61 -20.64
N PRO A 194 15.23 -8.54 -19.33
CA PRO A 194 15.24 -9.73 -18.46
C PRO A 194 13.86 -10.40 -18.26
N GLY A 195 12.77 -9.66 -18.51
CA GLY A 195 11.38 -10.13 -18.42
C GLY A 195 10.86 -10.85 -19.66
N ARG A 196 11.66 -11.00 -20.72
CA ARG A 196 11.29 -11.77 -21.92
C ARG A 196 11.47 -13.26 -21.65
N GLU A 197 10.41 -13.88 -21.12
CA GLU A 197 10.41 -15.28 -20.70
C GLU A 197 10.80 -16.28 -21.80
N GLU A 198 10.36 -16.04 -23.04
CA GLU A 198 10.69 -16.93 -24.17
C GLU A 198 12.18 -16.87 -24.53
N CYS A 199 12.79 -15.67 -24.47
CA CYS A 199 14.23 -15.49 -24.60
C CYS A 199 15.00 -16.24 -23.51
N ALA A 200 14.55 -16.12 -22.25
CA ALA A 200 15.12 -16.84 -21.11
C ALA A 200 15.01 -18.36 -21.27
N ARG A 201 13.85 -18.84 -21.72
CA ARG A 201 13.59 -20.27 -21.99
C ARG A 201 14.52 -20.82 -23.07
N LEU A 202 14.61 -20.15 -24.21
CA LEU A 202 15.47 -20.56 -25.34
C LEU A 202 16.96 -20.55 -24.96
N LEU A 203 17.41 -19.53 -24.23
CA LEU A 203 18.78 -19.43 -23.74
C LEU A 203 19.12 -20.55 -22.74
N ALA A 204 18.25 -20.80 -21.77
CA ALA A 204 18.43 -21.86 -20.78
C ALA A 204 18.44 -23.26 -21.42
N VAL A 205 17.58 -23.52 -22.41
CA VAL A 205 17.62 -24.77 -23.19
C VAL A 205 18.95 -24.90 -23.94
N ALA A 206 19.44 -23.83 -24.56
CA ALA A 206 20.71 -23.84 -25.28
C ALA A 206 21.92 -24.09 -24.35
N GLN A 207 21.96 -23.42 -23.20
CA GLN A 207 22.98 -23.62 -22.17
C GLN A 207 22.96 -25.05 -21.64
N TYR A 208 21.77 -25.60 -21.36
CA TYR A 208 21.64 -26.99 -20.92
C TYR A 208 22.20 -27.98 -21.95
N ARG A 209 21.87 -27.83 -23.24
CA ARG A 209 22.41 -28.67 -24.34
C ARG A 209 23.93 -28.56 -24.51
N LEU A 210 24.54 -27.47 -24.06
CA LEU A 210 26.00 -27.28 -24.04
C LEU A 210 26.66 -27.85 -22.77
N GLY A 211 25.90 -28.49 -21.89
CA GLY A 211 26.38 -28.99 -20.59
C GLY A 211 26.54 -27.91 -19.52
N GLN A 212 25.98 -26.72 -19.75
CA GLN A 212 26.04 -25.57 -18.83
C GLN A 212 24.79 -25.50 -17.95
N SER A 213 24.47 -26.59 -17.24
CA SER A 213 23.22 -26.70 -16.46
C SER A 213 23.09 -25.65 -15.35
N LEU A 214 24.21 -25.23 -14.75
CA LEU A 214 24.21 -24.16 -13.74
C LEU A 214 23.86 -22.81 -14.35
N ASP A 215 24.38 -22.49 -15.54
CA ASP A 215 24.06 -21.26 -16.26
C ASP A 215 22.60 -21.26 -16.75
N ALA A 216 22.08 -22.43 -17.14
CA ALA A 216 20.67 -22.60 -17.50
C ALA A 216 19.74 -22.32 -16.31
N LEU A 217 20.04 -22.86 -15.14
CA LEU A 217 19.31 -22.56 -13.89
C LEU A 217 19.45 -21.10 -13.47
N ALA A 218 20.64 -20.51 -13.59
CA ALA A 218 20.87 -19.10 -13.28
C ALA A 218 20.06 -18.18 -14.21
N THR A 219 19.94 -18.52 -15.49
CA THR A 219 19.13 -17.80 -16.48
C THR A 219 17.64 -17.83 -16.10
N VAL A 220 17.11 -19.01 -15.76
CA VAL A 220 15.71 -19.15 -15.33
C VAL A 220 15.43 -18.39 -14.02
N ARG A 221 16.34 -18.50 -13.04
CA ARG A 221 16.22 -17.81 -11.74
C ARG A 221 16.28 -16.30 -11.89
N ARG A 222 17.22 -15.77 -12.68
CA ARG A 222 17.35 -14.32 -12.92
C ARG A 222 16.09 -13.74 -13.56
N SER A 223 15.51 -14.43 -14.53
CA SER A 223 14.24 -13.98 -15.12
C SER A 223 13.07 -14.10 -14.14
N ARG A 224 13.03 -15.13 -13.28
CA ARG A 224 12.05 -15.20 -12.18
C ARG A 224 12.22 -14.03 -11.21
N GLU A 225 13.42 -13.82 -10.70
CA GLU A 225 13.74 -12.73 -9.76
C GLU A 225 13.32 -11.39 -10.35
N PHE A 226 13.66 -11.11 -11.61
CA PHE A 226 13.22 -9.90 -12.28
C PHE A 226 11.70 -9.78 -12.41
N LEU A 227 10.99 -10.85 -12.81
CA LEU A 227 9.52 -10.83 -12.93
C LEU A 227 8.83 -10.66 -11.56
N THR A 228 9.40 -11.25 -10.52
CA THR A 228 8.91 -11.13 -9.15
C THR A 228 9.19 -9.73 -8.57
N LEU A 229 10.40 -9.19 -8.76
CA LEU A 229 10.80 -7.89 -8.23
C LEU A 229 10.17 -6.72 -8.98
N GLU A 230 10.22 -6.72 -10.32
CA GLU A 230 9.76 -5.58 -11.13
C GLU A 230 8.26 -5.62 -11.44
N PHE A 231 7.68 -6.81 -11.58
CA PHE A 231 6.28 -6.97 -12.02
C PHE A 231 5.38 -7.67 -11.01
N GLY A 232 5.91 -8.20 -9.90
CA GLY A 232 5.13 -8.90 -8.88
C GLY A 232 4.42 -10.15 -9.41
N VAL A 233 4.87 -10.71 -10.54
CA VAL A 233 4.28 -11.89 -11.17
C VAL A 233 5.26 -13.05 -11.15
N ASP A 234 4.76 -14.25 -10.88
CA ASP A 234 5.54 -15.46 -11.08
C ASP A 234 5.71 -15.75 -12.59
N PRO A 235 6.83 -16.37 -13.01
CA PRO A 235 7.06 -16.71 -14.42
C PRO A 235 5.93 -17.59 -14.98
N GLY A 236 5.64 -17.51 -16.26
CA GLY A 236 4.67 -18.36 -16.94
C GLY A 236 5.03 -19.86 -16.89
N PRO A 237 4.08 -20.75 -17.25
CA PRO A 237 4.27 -22.21 -17.17
C PRO A 237 5.52 -22.70 -17.91
N GLY A 238 5.82 -22.16 -19.10
CA GLY A 238 6.95 -22.60 -19.92
C GLY A 238 8.32 -22.47 -19.24
N LEU A 239 8.51 -21.46 -18.37
CA LEU A 239 9.76 -21.27 -17.64
C LEU A 239 9.80 -22.06 -16.32
N ARG A 240 8.65 -22.25 -15.65
CA ARG A 240 8.53 -23.12 -14.45
C ARG A 240 8.76 -24.59 -14.78
N ASP A 241 8.15 -25.05 -15.87
CA ASP A 241 8.28 -26.42 -16.35
C ASP A 241 9.73 -26.69 -16.78
N LEU A 242 10.38 -25.72 -17.42
CA LEU A 242 11.80 -25.81 -17.76
C LEU A 242 12.71 -25.86 -16.54
N GLU A 243 12.46 -25.07 -15.49
CA GLU A 243 13.24 -25.15 -14.24
C GLU A 243 13.16 -26.57 -13.64
N THR A 244 11.94 -27.12 -13.57
CA THR A 244 11.69 -28.48 -13.08
C THR A 244 12.40 -29.51 -13.96
N ALA A 245 12.35 -29.32 -15.29
CA ALA A 245 12.99 -30.21 -16.23
C ALA A 245 14.52 -30.19 -16.10
N ILE A 246 15.12 -29.01 -15.92
CA ILE A 246 16.57 -28.85 -15.69
C ILE A 246 16.98 -29.54 -14.38
N LEU A 247 16.23 -29.34 -13.29
CA LEU A 247 16.50 -29.93 -11.97
C LEU A 247 16.36 -31.46 -11.96
N THR A 248 15.46 -32.00 -12.78
CA THR A 248 15.22 -33.45 -12.90
C THR A 248 16.03 -34.12 -14.02
N HIS A 249 16.90 -33.36 -14.70
CA HIS A 249 17.65 -33.80 -15.88
C HIS A 249 16.76 -34.42 -16.97
N SER A 250 15.54 -33.93 -17.13
CA SER A 250 14.55 -34.43 -18.10
C SER A 250 14.42 -33.53 -19.33
N VAL A 251 15.39 -32.62 -19.55
CA VAL A 251 15.45 -31.74 -20.73
C VAL A 251 16.02 -32.52 -21.93
N ASP A 252 15.36 -33.60 -22.37
CA ASP A 252 15.84 -34.39 -23.51
C ASP A 252 15.07 -34.13 -24.81
N ALA A 253 15.80 -33.52 -25.73
CA ALA A 253 16.06 -33.98 -27.10
C ALA A 253 14.95 -34.64 -27.93
N GLU A 254 13.75 -34.03 -28.00
CA GLU A 254 12.96 -33.84 -29.24
C GLU A 254 11.62 -33.16 -28.84
N THR A 255 11.50 -31.87 -29.16
CA THR A 255 10.25 -31.06 -29.19
C THR A 255 9.24 -31.24 -28.06
N VAL A 256 9.17 -30.25 -27.16
CA VAL A 256 7.95 -29.97 -26.38
C VAL A 256 6.84 -29.59 -27.38
N THR A 257 6.06 -30.59 -27.77
CA THR A 257 4.76 -30.48 -28.44
C THR A 257 3.75 -31.19 -27.52
N PRO A 258 2.51 -30.68 -27.38
CA PRO A 258 1.52 -31.30 -26.50
C PRO A 258 1.20 -32.73 -26.99
N PRO A 259 1.03 -33.72 -26.09
CA PRO A 259 0.86 -35.11 -26.50
C PRO A 259 -0.52 -35.34 -27.16
N PRO A 260 -0.62 -36.19 -28.20
CA PRO A 260 -1.90 -36.63 -28.75
C PRO A 260 -2.63 -37.57 -27.76
N PRO A 261 -3.96 -37.67 -27.81
CA PRO A 261 -4.73 -38.45 -26.85
C PRO A 261 -4.43 -39.96 -26.99
N PRO A 262 -4.36 -40.71 -25.87
CA PRO A 262 -4.05 -42.13 -25.92
C PRO A 262 -5.25 -42.95 -26.45
N PRO A 263 -5.02 -44.10 -27.11
CA PRO A 263 -6.09 -44.98 -27.53
C PRO A 263 -6.73 -45.67 -26.33
N LEU A 264 -8.06 -45.83 -26.39
CA LEU A 264 -8.90 -46.45 -25.37
C LEU A 264 -8.45 -47.88 -25.07
N ALA A 265 -8.01 -48.12 -23.83
CA ALA A 265 -7.97 -49.42 -23.20
C ALA A 265 -9.18 -49.57 -22.26
N ASP A 266 -9.72 -50.80 -22.17
CA ASP A 266 -10.90 -51.14 -21.37
C ASP A 266 -10.76 -50.73 -19.88
N PRO A 267 -11.89 -50.41 -19.20
CA PRO A 267 -11.86 -49.65 -17.97
C PRO A 267 -11.56 -50.53 -16.76
N GLU A 268 -10.45 -50.25 -16.07
CA GLU A 268 -10.35 -50.56 -14.64
C GLU A 268 -11.21 -49.57 -13.82
N PRO A 269 -11.69 -49.96 -12.62
CA PRO A 269 -12.54 -49.11 -11.80
C PRO A 269 -11.74 -47.87 -11.37
N ARG A 270 -12.18 -46.69 -11.83
CA ARG A 270 -11.52 -45.43 -11.48
C ARG A 270 -11.72 -45.13 -9.98
N PRO A 271 -10.68 -44.64 -9.28
CA PRO A 271 -10.84 -44.07 -7.95
C PRO A 271 -11.80 -42.89 -8.01
N ASP A 272 -12.51 -42.63 -6.89
CA ASP A 272 -13.47 -41.54 -6.79
C ASP A 272 -12.83 -40.21 -7.25
N PRO A 273 -13.45 -39.47 -8.19
CA PRO A 273 -12.88 -38.23 -8.70
C PRO A 273 -12.74 -37.20 -7.57
N GLU A 274 -11.64 -36.45 -7.60
CA GLU A 274 -11.38 -35.36 -6.67
C GLU A 274 -12.55 -34.36 -6.61
N PRO A 275 -12.79 -33.71 -5.47
CA PRO A 275 -13.85 -32.70 -5.37
C PRO A 275 -13.64 -31.58 -6.39
N LEU A 276 -14.72 -31.20 -7.07
CA LEU A 276 -14.76 -30.04 -7.97
C LEU A 276 -14.11 -28.82 -7.28
N PRO A 277 -13.09 -28.17 -7.90
CA PRO A 277 -12.48 -26.98 -7.33
C PRO A 277 -13.56 -25.95 -6.99
N ASP A 278 -13.53 -25.44 -5.76
CA ASP A 278 -14.46 -24.40 -5.35
C ASP A 278 -14.21 -23.12 -6.15
N ASN A 279 -15.21 -22.71 -6.92
CA ASN A 279 -15.19 -21.55 -7.81
C ASN A 279 -15.92 -20.34 -7.21
N GLY A 280 -16.32 -20.42 -5.93
CA GLY A 280 -16.98 -19.33 -5.21
C GLY A 280 -18.48 -19.23 -5.46
N TYR A 281 -19.05 -20.28 -6.08
CA TYR A 281 -20.46 -20.44 -6.41
C TYR A 281 -21.00 -21.76 -5.85
N ALA A 282 -20.64 -22.11 -4.61
CA ALA A 282 -20.94 -23.42 -4.03
C ALA A 282 -22.43 -23.77 -4.05
N ILE A 283 -23.31 -22.81 -3.76
CA ILE A 283 -24.77 -22.98 -3.75
C ILE A 283 -25.29 -23.21 -5.17
N GLN A 284 -24.90 -22.35 -6.11
CA GLN A 284 -25.32 -22.42 -7.50
C GLN A 284 -24.82 -23.70 -8.17
N ARG A 285 -23.58 -24.10 -7.88
CA ARG A 285 -23.02 -25.38 -8.32
C ARG A 285 -23.81 -26.55 -7.76
N ALA A 286 -24.17 -26.54 -6.48
CA ALA A 286 -24.97 -27.60 -5.87
C ALA A 286 -26.34 -27.74 -6.55
N ALA A 287 -26.98 -26.63 -6.93
CA ALA A 287 -28.25 -26.65 -7.67
C ALA A 287 -28.11 -27.33 -9.05
N VAL A 288 -27.07 -26.99 -9.83
CA VAL A 288 -26.85 -27.64 -11.14
C VAL A 288 -26.47 -29.11 -11.02
N LEU A 289 -25.66 -29.47 -10.01
CA LEU A 289 -25.30 -30.87 -9.76
C LEU A 289 -26.51 -31.69 -9.28
N ALA A 290 -27.38 -31.14 -8.44
CA ALA A 290 -28.64 -31.78 -8.06
C ALA A 290 -29.56 -32.01 -9.28
N ALA A 291 -29.59 -31.05 -10.22
CA ALA A 291 -30.28 -31.24 -11.49
C ALA A 291 -29.66 -32.40 -12.29
N ALA A 292 -28.32 -32.49 -12.37
CA ALA A 292 -27.60 -33.58 -13.03
C ALA A 292 -27.86 -34.95 -12.36
N GLU A 293 -27.94 -35.01 -11.03
CA GLU A 293 -28.31 -36.23 -10.31
C GLU A 293 -29.76 -36.65 -10.61
N SER A 294 -30.68 -35.69 -10.69
CA SER A 294 -32.08 -35.99 -11.04
C SER A 294 -32.24 -36.49 -12.49
N VAL A 295 -31.31 -36.18 -13.38
CA VAL A 295 -31.25 -36.73 -14.75
C VAL A 295 -30.88 -38.22 -14.75
N ALA A 296 -30.18 -38.71 -13.72
CA ALA A 296 -29.90 -40.15 -13.55
C ALA A 296 -31.18 -40.99 -13.36
N ALA A 297 -32.32 -40.36 -13.02
CA ALA A 297 -33.64 -40.98 -13.05
C ALA A 297 -34.21 -41.15 -14.48
N GLY A 298 -33.44 -40.83 -15.52
CA GLY A 298 -33.77 -41.07 -16.93
C GLY A 298 -34.60 -39.98 -17.59
N GLN A 299 -34.64 -38.76 -17.05
CA GLN A 299 -35.46 -37.67 -17.58
C GLN A 299 -34.63 -36.45 -17.99
N VAL A 300 -35.17 -35.66 -18.93
CA VAL A 300 -34.55 -34.38 -19.32
C VAL A 300 -34.71 -33.35 -18.20
N ARG A 301 -33.67 -32.55 -17.96
CA ARG A 301 -33.72 -31.39 -17.06
C ARG A 301 -33.07 -30.18 -17.70
N LEU A 302 -33.68 -29.03 -17.50
CA LEU A 302 -33.21 -27.73 -17.95
C LEU A 302 -32.85 -26.86 -16.74
N VAL A 303 -31.68 -26.25 -16.76
CA VAL A 303 -31.26 -25.25 -15.77
C VAL A 303 -31.03 -23.93 -16.49
N TRP A 304 -31.67 -22.87 -16.02
CA TRP A 304 -31.39 -21.50 -16.49
C TRP A 304 -30.36 -20.87 -15.56
N LEU A 305 -29.22 -20.45 -16.11
CA LEU A 305 -28.14 -19.82 -15.36
C LEU A 305 -28.03 -18.34 -15.73
N SER A 306 -28.49 -17.45 -14.86
CA SER A 306 -28.55 -16.01 -15.07
C SER A 306 -27.47 -15.26 -14.29
N GLY A 307 -26.99 -14.15 -14.86
CA GLY A 307 -25.98 -13.30 -14.25
C GLY A 307 -25.52 -12.20 -15.21
N GLU A 308 -24.95 -11.13 -14.67
CA GLU A 308 -24.42 -10.00 -15.46
C GLU A 308 -23.20 -10.42 -16.32
N ALA A 309 -22.78 -9.54 -17.24
CA ALA A 309 -21.52 -9.72 -17.95
C ALA A 309 -20.35 -9.82 -16.95
N GLY A 310 -19.44 -10.78 -17.16
CA GLY A 310 -18.32 -11.01 -16.25
C GLY A 310 -18.66 -11.75 -14.95
N ALA A 311 -19.93 -12.09 -14.69
CA ALA A 311 -20.36 -12.81 -13.48
C ALA A 311 -19.93 -14.30 -13.44
N GLY A 312 -19.10 -14.78 -14.36
CA GLY A 312 -18.55 -16.15 -14.30
C GLY A 312 -19.46 -17.29 -14.78
N LYS A 313 -20.58 -17.00 -15.48
CA LYS A 313 -21.53 -18.02 -16.01
C LYS A 313 -20.84 -19.13 -16.82
N THR A 314 -20.05 -18.74 -17.83
CA THR A 314 -19.25 -19.66 -18.67
C THR A 314 -18.27 -20.46 -17.82
N ASN A 315 -17.54 -19.84 -16.89
CA ASN A 315 -16.60 -20.56 -16.03
C ASN A 315 -17.29 -21.61 -15.15
N LEU A 316 -18.49 -21.30 -14.60
CA LEU A 316 -19.28 -22.25 -13.84
C LEU A 316 -19.80 -23.39 -14.73
N ALA A 317 -20.35 -23.09 -15.91
CA ALA A 317 -20.85 -24.09 -16.85
C ALA A 317 -19.73 -25.02 -17.35
N THR A 318 -18.55 -24.48 -17.66
CA THR A 318 -17.35 -25.24 -18.05
C THR A 318 -16.79 -26.08 -16.91
N ALA A 319 -16.80 -25.57 -15.67
CA ALA A 319 -16.39 -26.36 -14.51
C ALA A 319 -17.31 -27.56 -14.26
N ILE A 320 -18.63 -27.35 -14.33
CA ILE A 320 -19.63 -28.41 -14.14
C ILE A 320 -19.53 -29.46 -15.23
N THR A 321 -19.42 -29.06 -16.51
CA THR A 321 -19.32 -30.01 -17.63
C THR A 321 -18.02 -30.82 -17.60
N ARG A 322 -16.89 -30.24 -17.20
CA ARG A 322 -15.63 -30.99 -17.00
C ARG A 322 -15.81 -32.09 -15.96
N HIS A 323 -16.40 -31.74 -14.82
CA HIS A 323 -16.66 -32.69 -13.74
C HIS A 323 -17.64 -33.80 -14.13
N LEU A 324 -18.70 -33.47 -14.87
CA LEU A 324 -19.61 -34.47 -15.41
C LEU A 324 -18.89 -35.39 -16.41
N GLY A 325 -17.99 -34.84 -17.24
CA GLY A 325 -17.15 -35.61 -18.17
C GLY A 325 -16.22 -36.60 -17.48
N GLU A 326 -15.59 -36.20 -16.37
CA GLU A 326 -14.77 -37.10 -15.53
C GLU A 326 -15.59 -38.27 -14.97
N ARG A 327 -16.88 -38.03 -14.71
CA ARG A 327 -17.90 -39.02 -14.29
C ARG A 327 -18.56 -39.76 -15.46
N GLY A 328 -17.98 -39.66 -16.66
CA GLY A 328 -18.40 -40.42 -17.83
C GLY A 328 -19.56 -39.81 -18.63
N TRP A 329 -20.03 -38.59 -18.32
CA TRP A 329 -21.03 -37.92 -19.13
C TRP A 329 -20.44 -37.47 -20.46
N ARG A 330 -21.25 -37.48 -21.52
CA ARG A 330 -20.91 -36.78 -22.77
C ARG A 330 -21.30 -35.32 -22.63
N THR A 331 -20.33 -34.40 -22.74
CA THR A 331 -20.59 -32.96 -22.60
C THR A 331 -20.33 -32.22 -23.92
N VAL A 332 -21.23 -31.32 -24.29
CA VAL A 332 -21.18 -30.54 -25.54
C VAL A 332 -21.66 -29.11 -25.34
N PHE A 333 -21.12 -28.19 -26.14
CA PHE A 333 -21.38 -26.76 -26.08
C PHE A 333 -21.94 -26.24 -27.40
N GLY A 334 -22.83 -25.25 -27.31
CA GLY A 334 -23.30 -24.45 -28.43
C GLY A 334 -23.49 -23.00 -28.01
N ARG A 335 -22.97 -22.06 -28.78
CA ARG A 335 -22.98 -20.64 -28.47
C ARG A 335 -23.96 -19.89 -29.37
N CYS A 336 -24.78 -19.03 -28.77
CA CYS A 336 -25.63 -18.11 -29.51
C CYS A 336 -24.79 -16.89 -29.94
N PRO A 337 -24.60 -16.66 -31.25
CA PRO A 337 -23.82 -15.52 -31.72
C PRO A 337 -24.58 -14.20 -31.56
N GLU A 338 -23.89 -13.13 -31.14
CA GLU A 338 -24.47 -11.78 -30.99
C GLU A 338 -24.44 -10.95 -32.30
N VAL A 339 -24.23 -11.59 -33.46
CA VAL A 339 -24.15 -10.92 -34.78
C VAL A 339 -25.35 -11.26 -35.67
N GLU A 340 -25.94 -10.24 -36.33
CA GLU A 340 -27.14 -10.41 -37.17
C GLU A 340 -26.92 -11.29 -38.41
N SER A 341 -25.68 -11.57 -38.81
CA SER A 341 -25.33 -12.35 -40.00
C SER A 341 -25.08 -13.84 -39.76
N ALA A 342 -25.27 -14.33 -38.53
CA ALA A 342 -25.06 -15.75 -38.22
C ALA A 342 -26.13 -16.66 -38.85
N PRO A 343 -25.78 -17.90 -39.28
CA PRO A 343 -26.76 -18.86 -39.76
C PRO A 343 -27.82 -19.21 -38.69
N PRO A 344 -29.09 -19.45 -39.08
CA PRO A 344 -30.14 -19.79 -38.12
C PRO A 344 -29.81 -21.03 -37.29
N ALA A 345 -30.17 -21.01 -36.01
CA ALA A 345 -29.94 -22.11 -35.08
C ALA A 345 -28.47 -22.57 -34.92
N TRP A 346 -27.50 -21.67 -35.14
CA TRP A 346 -26.06 -21.96 -35.09
C TRP A 346 -25.61 -22.73 -33.83
N ALA A 347 -26.10 -22.36 -32.65
CA ALA A 347 -25.76 -23.04 -31.39
C ALA A 347 -26.01 -24.55 -31.45
N TRP A 348 -27.05 -25.00 -32.18
CA TRP A 348 -27.37 -26.41 -32.32
C TRP A 348 -26.50 -27.13 -33.38
N ALA A 349 -25.96 -26.41 -34.36
CA ALA A 349 -24.96 -26.96 -35.28
C ALA A 349 -23.66 -27.28 -34.53
N GLU A 350 -23.21 -26.39 -33.63
CA GLU A 350 -22.05 -26.63 -32.76
C GLU A 350 -22.27 -27.81 -31.80
N VAL A 351 -23.48 -27.93 -31.24
CA VAL A 351 -23.85 -29.10 -30.40
C VAL A 351 -23.75 -30.41 -31.19
N LEU A 352 -24.23 -30.44 -32.44
CA LEU A 352 -24.12 -31.62 -33.31
C LEU A 352 -22.67 -31.93 -33.68
N THR A 353 -21.86 -30.92 -33.99
CA THR A 353 -20.41 -31.08 -34.20
C THR A 353 -19.74 -31.72 -32.98
N GLY A 354 -20.07 -31.28 -31.77
CA GLY A 354 -19.52 -31.84 -30.54
C GLY A 354 -19.95 -33.29 -30.27
N LEU A 355 -21.15 -33.68 -30.73
CA LEU A 355 -21.64 -35.06 -30.60
C LEU A 355 -21.08 -35.98 -31.69
N ASP A 356 -21.12 -35.56 -32.95
CA ASP A 356 -20.86 -36.41 -34.12
C ASP A 356 -19.47 -36.19 -34.77
N ALA A 357 -18.66 -35.27 -34.24
CA ALA A 357 -17.32 -34.91 -34.73
C ALA A 357 -17.26 -34.48 -36.21
N ALA A 358 -18.22 -33.68 -36.67
CA ALA A 358 -18.35 -33.20 -38.04
C ALA A 358 -18.34 -31.66 -38.14
N ASP A 359 -17.96 -31.10 -39.29
CA ASP A 359 -17.90 -29.64 -39.51
C ASP A 359 -19.30 -28.98 -39.29
N PRO A 360 -19.41 -27.92 -38.48
CA PRO A 360 -20.67 -27.22 -38.20
C PRO A 360 -21.38 -26.72 -39.47
N GLU A 361 -20.65 -26.35 -40.53
CA GLU A 361 -21.22 -25.91 -41.80
C GLU A 361 -22.04 -27.01 -42.51
N THR A 362 -21.79 -28.28 -42.17
CA THR A 362 -22.55 -29.43 -42.68
C THR A 362 -24.02 -29.44 -42.21
N PHE A 363 -24.33 -28.68 -41.14
CA PHE A 363 -25.62 -28.72 -40.45
C PHE A 363 -26.46 -27.44 -40.62
N THR A 364 -25.88 -26.35 -41.13
CA THR A 364 -26.52 -25.02 -41.22
C THR A 364 -27.56 -24.87 -42.33
N ALA A 365 -27.55 -25.74 -43.34
CA ALA A 365 -28.48 -25.68 -44.47
C ALA A 365 -29.87 -26.30 -44.20
N ALA A 366 -30.14 -26.78 -42.99
CA ALA A 366 -31.39 -27.47 -42.62
C ALA A 366 -32.38 -26.55 -41.89
N ASP A 367 -33.69 -26.73 -42.12
CA ASP A 367 -34.72 -26.04 -41.32
C ASP A 367 -34.68 -26.45 -39.84
N ALA A 368 -35.23 -25.60 -38.96
CA ALA A 368 -35.20 -25.80 -37.50
C ALA A 368 -35.80 -27.16 -37.06
N PHE A 369 -36.82 -27.65 -37.74
CA PHE A 369 -37.45 -28.92 -37.41
C PHE A 369 -36.57 -30.12 -37.77
N THR A 370 -35.92 -30.06 -38.94
CA THR A 370 -34.97 -31.06 -39.41
C THR A 370 -33.72 -31.08 -38.53
N LEU A 371 -33.23 -29.92 -38.13
CA LEU A 371 -32.13 -29.78 -37.20
C LEU A 371 -32.49 -30.37 -35.82
N ALA A 372 -33.67 -30.04 -35.28
CA ALA A 372 -34.15 -30.65 -34.03
C ALA A 372 -34.23 -32.18 -34.11
N ARG A 373 -34.72 -32.74 -35.23
CA ARG A 373 -34.74 -34.20 -35.42
C ARG A 373 -33.35 -34.83 -35.43
N ARG A 374 -32.36 -34.16 -36.03
CA ARG A 374 -30.96 -34.61 -36.05
C ARG A 374 -30.35 -34.56 -34.65
N VAL A 375 -30.52 -33.44 -33.93
CA VAL A 375 -30.09 -33.29 -32.53
C VAL A 375 -30.71 -34.39 -31.67
N VAL A 376 -32.02 -34.63 -31.79
CA VAL A 376 -32.71 -35.67 -31.03
C VAL A 376 -32.21 -37.07 -31.36
N ARG A 377 -31.91 -37.35 -32.63
CA ARG A 377 -31.33 -38.63 -33.03
C ARG A 377 -29.95 -38.84 -32.43
N SER A 378 -29.02 -37.90 -32.62
CA SER A 378 -27.66 -37.99 -32.08
C SER A 378 -27.67 -38.06 -30.55
N CYS A 379 -28.50 -37.26 -29.88
CA CYS A 379 -28.68 -37.34 -28.43
C CYS A 379 -29.21 -38.71 -27.98
N ARG A 380 -30.11 -39.36 -28.72
CA ARG A 380 -30.60 -40.72 -28.39
C ARG A 380 -29.53 -41.79 -28.55
N GLU A 381 -28.71 -41.68 -29.60
CA GLU A 381 -27.62 -42.59 -29.88
C GLU A 381 -26.55 -42.48 -28.77
N HIS A 382 -26.17 -41.27 -28.39
CA HIS A 382 -25.17 -41.04 -27.34
C HIS A 382 -25.69 -41.29 -25.91
N SER A 383 -26.93 -40.91 -25.62
CA SER A 383 -27.56 -41.14 -24.30
C SER A 383 -27.82 -42.61 -23.98
N ALA A 384 -27.67 -43.51 -24.97
CA ALA A 384 -27.73 -44.95 -24.74
C ALA A 384 -26.46 -45.50 -24.06
N ALA A 385 -25.32 -44.84 -24.25
CA ALA A 385 -24.03 -45.24 -23.67
C ALA A 385 -23.73 -44.49 -22.37
N ALA A 386 -24.02 -43.18 -22.32
CA ALA A 386 -23.82 -42.36 -21.13
C ALA A 386 -24.75 -41.13 -21.14
N PRO A 387 -25.13 -40.56 -19.98
CA PRO A 387 -25.90 -39.32 -19.93
C PRO A 387 -25.23 -38.17 -20.70
N VAL A 388 -26.05 -37.28 -21.28
CA VAL A 388 -25.58 -36.16 -22.11
C VAL A 388 -25.84 -34.83 -21.40
N ALA A 389 -24.82 -33.98 -21.30
CA ALA A 389 -24.95 -32.59 -20.85
C ALA A 389 -24.72 -31.61 -22.01
N ILE A 390 -25.68 -30.74 -22.27
CA ILE A 390 -25.66 -29.72 -23.32
C ILE A 390 -25.61 -28.35 -22.66
N VAL A 391 -24.62 -27.54 -23.01
CA VAL A 391 -24.56 -26.12 -22.59
C VAL A 391 -24.91 -25.24 -23.77
N LEU A 392 -25.96 -24.42 -23.61
CA LEU A 392 -26.31 -23.36 -24.54
C LEU A 392 -25.87 -22.03 -23.96
N GLU A 393 -24.87 -21.40 -24.57
CA GLU A 393 -24.33 -20.14 -24.11
C GLU A 393 -25.04 -18.92 -24.72
N ASP A 394 -25.21 -17.88 -23.90
CA ASP A 394 -25.68 -16.55 -24.28
C ASP A 394 -27.07 -16.54 -24.95
N VAL A 395 -28.02 -17.29 -24.37
CA VAL A 395 -29.37 -17.51 -24.94
C VAL A 395 -30.20 -16.23 -25.05
N HIS A 396 -29.81 -15.12 -24.40
CA HIS A 396 -30.40 -13.80 -24.65
C HIS A 396 -30.20 -13.33 -26.11
N GLY A 397 -29.12 -13.76 -26.76
CA GLY A 397 -28.85 -13.55 -28.19
C GLY A 397 -29.43 -14.63 -29.11
N ALA A 398 -30.24 -15.57 -28.59
CA ALA A 398 -30.78 -16.66 -29.41
C ALA A 398 -31.81 -16.16 -30.44
N ASP A 399 -31.67 -16.64 -31.68
CA ASP A 399 -32.66 -16.43 -32.72
C ASP A 399 -33.93 -17.28 -32.50
N THR A 400 -34.98 -16.98 -33.28
CA THR A 400 -36.27 -17.69 -33.15
C THR A 400 -36.13 -19.18 -33.43
N ALA A 401 -35.24 -19.56 -34.37
CA ALA A 401 -34.99 -20.96 -34.72
C ALA A 401 -34.31 -21.73 -33.58
N THR A 402 -33.29 -21.16 -32.91
CA THR A 402 -32.62 -21.76 -31.75
C THR A 402 -33.60 -22.06 -30.61
N LEU A 403 -34.47 -21.10 -30.29
CA LEU A 403 -35.48 -21.25 -29.24
C LEU A 403 -36.58 -22.26 -29.63
N GLN A 404 -36.90 -22.39 -30.92
CA GLN A 404 -37.81 -23.41 -31.42
C GLN A 404 -37.19 -24.82 -31.29
N VAL A 405 -35.92 -24.99 -31.66
CA VAL A 405 -35.20 -26.26 -31.52
C VAL A 405 -35.11 -26.65 -30.04
N LEU A 406 -34.78 -25.72 -29.13
CA LEU A 406 -34.74 -25.99 -27.69
C LEU A 406 -36.06 -26.57 -27.17
N ARG A 407 -37.19 -25.95 -27.55
CA ARG A 407 -38.53 -26.44 -27.16
C ARG A 407 -38.81 -27.84 -27.70
N GLN A 408 -38.37 -28.16 -28.92
CA GLN A 408 -38.61 -29.47 -29.54
C GLN A 408 -37.71 -30.55 -28.95
N VAL A 409 -36.42 -30.26 -28.76
CA VAL A 409 -35.42 -31.17 -28.17
C VAL A 409 -35.84 -31.59 -26.77
N VAL A 410 -36.19 -30.62 -25.89
CA VAL A 410 -36.65 -30.91 -24.52
C VAL A 410 -37.90 -31.79 -24.53
N ASN A 411 -38.90 -31.46 -25.36
CA ASN A 411 -40.15 -32.22 -25.41
C ASN A 411 -39.98 -33.65 -25.96
N TRP A 412 -39.15 -33.85 -26.99
CA TRP A 412 -38.98 -35.16 -27.65
C TRP A 412 -37.97 -36.09 -26.96
N LEU A 413 -37.20 -35.56 -26.01
CA LEU A 413 -36.23 -36.29 -25.20
C LEU A 413 -36.62 -36.35 -23.71
N ARG A 414 -37.89 -36.07 -23.38
CA ARG A 414 -38.38 -36.00 -22.00
C ARG A 414 -38.04 -37.21 -21.11
N ASP A 415 -37.98 -38.40 -21.72
CA ASP A 415 -37.71 -39.70 -21.07
C ASP A 415 -36.27 -40.19 -21.33
N ARG A 416 -35.32 -39.26 -21.50
CA ARG A 416 -33.89 -39.57 -21.72
C ARG A 416 -33.01 -38.85 -20.71
N PRO A 417 -31.86 -39.42 -20.32
CA PRO A 417 -30.95 -38.84 -19.34
C PRO A 417 -30.14 -37.68 -19.95
N ILE A 418 -30.77 -36.51 -20.08
CA ILE A 418 -30.17 -35.32 -20.70
C ILE A 418 -30.29 -34.10 -19.79
N LEU A 419 -29.16 -33.44 -19.52
CA LEU A 419 -29.09 -32.16 -18.84
C LEU A 419 -28.86 -31.04 -19.87
N ILE A 420 -29.66 -29.98 -19.81
CA ILE A 420 -29.45 -28.77 -20.60
C ILE A 420 -29.19 -27.60 -19.63
N VAL A 421 -28.08 -26.88 -19.82
CA VAL A 421 -27.76 -25.67 -19.06
C VAL A 421 -27.77 -24.49 -20.03
N ALA A 422 -28.70 -23.56 -19.84
CA ALA A 422 -28.87 -22.38 -20.68
C ALA A 422 -28.37 -21.14 -19.93
N THR A 423 -27.31 -20.50 -20.42
CA THR A 423 -26.77 -19.27 -19.81
C THR A 423 -27.42 -18.04 -20.43
N LEU A 424 -27.75 -17.03 -19.60
CA LEU A 424 -28.34 -15.77 -20.08
C LEU A 424 -27.98 -14.57 -19.21
N ARG A 425 -28.20 -13.38 -19.76
CA ARG A 425 -28.25 -12.13 -19.00
C ARG A 425 -29.72 -11.80 -18.69
N GLY A 426 -30.09 -11.82 -17.41
CA GLY A 426 -31.50 -11.72 -16.99
C GLY A 426 -32.19 -10.42 -17.42
N THR A 427 -31.45 -9.30 -17.43
CA THR A 427 -31.91 -7.98 -17.87
C THR A 427 -32.11 -7.86 -19.38
N GLU A 428 -31.36 -8.65 -20.16
CA GLU A 428 -31.39 -8.65 -21.64
C GLU A 428 -32.30 -9.76 -22.20
N ALA A 429 -32.98 -10.53 -21.35
CA ALA A 429 -33.86 -11.61 -21.77
C ALA A 429 -35.08 -11.06 -22.53
N GLY A 430 -35.07 -11.14 -23.86
CA GLY A 430 -36.18 -10.70 -24.71
C GLY A 430 -37.47 -11.52 -24.53
N PRO A 431 -38.60 -11.09 -25.12
CA PRO A 431 -39.89 -11.78 -25.02
C PRO A 431 -39.83 -13.25 -25.40
N GLY A 432 -39.13 -13.60 -26.49
CA GLY A 432 -39.02 -14.99 -26.96
C GLY A 432 -38.33 -15.94 -25.99
N VAL A 433 -37.33 -15.48 -25.25
CA VAL A 433 -36.64 -16.27 -24.20
C VAL A 433 -37.56 -16.48 -23.02
N ARG A 434 -38.29 -15.44 -22.59
CA ARG A 434 -39.28 -15.54 -21.50
C ARG A 434 -40.41 -16.51 -21.83
N ASP A 435 -40.94 -16.44 -23.05
CA ASP A 435 -42.00 -17.35 -23.53
C ASP A 435 -41.50 -18.80 -23.60
N THR A 436 -40.25 -19.01 -24.02
CA THR A 436 -39.63 -20.33 -24.05
C THR A 436 -39.39 -20.89 -22.65
N ALA A 437 -38.90 -20.06 -21.72
CA ALA A 437 -38.72 -20.43 -20.33
C ALA A 437 -40.04 -20.75 -19.62
N ALA A 438 -41.14 -20.07 -19.99
CA ALA A 438 -42.48 -20.39 -19.52
C ALA A 438 -43.00 -21.72 -20.10
N ALA A 439 -42.83 -21.94 -21.41
CA ALA A 439 -43.25 -23.17 -22.08
C ALA A 439 -42.52 -24.43 -21.58
N LEU A 440 -41.30 -24.28 -21.07
CA LEU A 440 -40.46 -25.37 -20.56
C LEU A 440 -40.39 -25.43 -19.03
N ALA A 441 -41.29 -24.74 -18.32
CA ALA A 441 -41.28 -24.67 -16.86
C ALA A 441 -41.34 -26.07 -16.20
N LEU A 442 -42.09 -27.02 -16.77
CA LEU A 442 -42.21 -28.38 -16.26
C LEU A 442 -40.92 -29.22 -16.36
N PHE A 443 -40.00 -28.82 -17.22
CA PHE A 443 -38.69 -29.48 -17.40
C PHE A 443 -37.55 -28.68 -16.76
N THR A 444 -37.86 -27.47 -16.27
CA THR A 444 -36.89 -26.60 -15.61
C THR A 444 -36.67 -27.12 -14.19
N ALA A 445 -35.46 -27.59 -13.91
CA ALA A 445 -35.05 -28.03 -12.58
C ALA A 445 -34.85 -26.83 -11.65
N ASP A 446 -34.19 -25.79 -12.14
CA ASP A 446 -33.91 -24.59 -11.35
C ASP A 446 -33.63 -23.36 -12.25
N ARG A 447 -33.76 -22.17 -11.65
CA ARG A 447 -33.32 -20.88 -12.19
C ARG A 447 -32.30 -20.29 -11.22
N VAL A 448 -31.04 -20.31 -11.63
CA VAL A 448 -29.90 -20.03 -10.76
C VAL A 448 -29.34 -18.65 -11.10
N ASP A 449 -29.41 -17.71 -10.15
CA ASP A 449 -28.82 -16.38 -10.26
C ASP A 449 -27.41 -16.31 -9.65
N LEU A 450 -26.47 -15.70 -10.38
CA LEU A 450 -25.10 -15.43 -9.93
C LEU A 450 -25.00 -14.03 -9.29
N ASP A 451 -25.17 -13.97 -7.97
CA ASP A 451 -25.20 -12.74 -7.16
C ASP A 451 -23.81 -12.27 -6.65
N GLY A 452 -22.74 -12.72 -7.31
CA GLY A 452 -21.34 -12.43 -6.93
C GLY A 452 -20.66 -13.57 -6.15
N LEU A 453 -19.32 -13.53 -6.12
CA LEU A 453 -18.48 -14.51 -5.43
C LEU A 453 -18.64 -14.41 -3.92
N ASP A 454 -18.58 -15.56 -3.26
CA ASP A 454 -18.38 -15.64 -1.81
C ASP A 454 -16.96 -15.19 -1.41
N MET A 455 -16.67 -15.22 -0.10
CA MET A 455 -15.36 -14.83 0.43
C MET A 455 -14.22 -15.68 -0.14
N ALA A 456 -14.43 -16.99 -0.26
CA ALA A 456 -13.41 -17.91 -0.78
C ALA A 456 -13.16 -17.66 -2.27
N GLY A 457 -14.21 -17.44 -3.05
CA GLY A 457 -14.16 -17.08 -4.47
C GLY A 457 -13.49 -15.74 -4.69
N THR A 458 -13.82 -14.73 -3.89
CA THR A 458 -13.22 -13.39 -3.97
C THR A 458 -11.72 -13.45 -3.67
N ARG A 459 -11.31 -14.20 -2.64
CA ARG A 459 -9.90 -14.43 -2.33
C ARG A 459 -9.15 -15.09 -3.49
N ARG A 460 -9.72 -16.14 -4.09
CA ARG A 460 -9.11 -16.84 -5.23
C ARG A 460 -9.01 -15.95 -6.46
N ALA A 461 -10.07 -15.20 -6.77
CA ALA A 461 -10.06 -14.27 -7.91
C ALA A 461 -9.03 -13.15 -7.73
N ALA A 462 -8.83 -12.68 -6.50
CA ALA A 462 -7.80 -11.69 -6.18
C ALA A 462 -6.38 -12.30 -6.17
N ALA A 463 -6.19 -13.52 -5.65
CA ALA A 463 -4.92 -14.24 -5.72
C ALA A 463 -4.49 -14.52 -7.17
N ALA A 464 -5.44 -14.95 -8.02
CA ALA A 464 -5.22 -15.13 -9.45
C ALA A 464 -4.87 -13.83 -10.21
N ALA A 465 -5.08 -12.67 -9.57
CA ALA A 465 -4.75 -11.36 -10.08
C ALA A 465 -3.40 -10.83 -9.57
N GLY A 466 -2.62 -11.64 -8.84
CA GLY A 466 -1.34 -11.26 -8.25
C GLY A 466 -1.43 -10.73 -6.82
N LEU A 467 -2.63 -10.67 -6.23
CA LEU A 467 -2.82 -10.22 -4.85
C LEU A 467 -2.89 -11.43 -3.90
N THR A 468 -1.72 -11.97 -3.57
CA THR A 468 -1.57 -13.12 -2.66
C THR A 468 -1.48 -12.68 -1.20
N ASP A 469 -1.88 -13.56 -0.27
CA ASP A 469 -1.86 -13.32 1.19
C ASP A 469 -2.86 -12.27 1.73
N LEU A 470 -4.12 -12.37 1.26
CA LEU A 470 -5.22 -11.48 1.65
C LEU A 470 -5.91 -11.90 2.96
N ASP A 471 -5.94 -10.99 3.94
CA ASP A 471 -6.73 -11.15 5.16
C ASP A 471 -8.25 -11.09 4.89
N ASP A 472 -9.06 -11.65 5.78
CA ASP A 472 -10.53 -11.69 5.63
C ASP A 472 -11.14 -10.29 5.46
N ARG A 473 -10.54 -9.26 6.06
CA ARG A 473 -11.05 -7.88 5.97
C ARG A 473 -10.82 -7.29 4.57
N THR A 474 -9.67 -7.53 3.95
CA THR A 474 -9.37 -7.05 2.60
C THR A 474 -10.20 -7.79 1.56
N VAL A 475 -10.40 -9.10 1.74
CA VAL A 475 -11.32 -9.88 0.90
C VAL A 475 -12.76 -9.37 1.03
N GLU A 476 -13.21 -9.06 2.25
CA GLU A 476 -14.55 -8.49 2.47
C GLU A 476 -14.67 -7.08 1.89
N LEU A 477 -13.61 -6.27 1.94
CA LEU A 477 -13.59 -4.95 1.32
C LEU A 477 -13.61 -5.04 -0.21
N LEU A 478 -12.83 -5.95 -0.81
CA LEU A 478 -12.89 -6.24 -2.23
C LEU A 478 -14.29 -6.70 -2.62
N ARG A 479 -14.87 -7.64 -1.87
CA ARG A 479 -16.23 -8.14 -2.09
C ARG A 479 -17.29 -7.03 -1.95
N ARG A 480 -17.19 -6.18 -0.92
CA ARG A 480 -18.09 -5.02 -0.71
C ARG A 480 -17.98 -4.00 -1.84
N ARG A 481 -16.75 -3.65 -2.27
CA ARG A 481 -16.54 -2.67 -3.35
C ARG A 481 -17.00 -3.19 -4.70
N THR A 482 -16.81 -4.49 -4.97
CA THR A 482 -17.08 -5.12 -6.28
C THR A 482 -18.43 -5.83 -6.38
N GLY A 483 -19.17 -5.95 -5.27
CA GLY A 483 -20.32 -6.86 -5.16
C GLY A 483 -19.95 -8.33 -5.37
N GLY A 484 -18.67 -8.71 -5.23
CA GLY A 484 -18.18 -10.05 -5.54
C GLY A 484 -18.12 -10.37 -7.04
N ASN A 485 -18.30 -9.40 -7.94
CA ASN A 485 -18.20 -9.67 -9.37
C ASN A 485 -16.75 -10.10 -9.73
N PRO A 486 -16.53 -11.33 -10.27
CA PRO A 486 -15.20 -11.85 -10.57
C PRO A 486 -14.34 -10.92 -11.44
N LEU A 487 -14.96 -10.25 -12.41
CA LEU A 487 -14.27 -9.31 -13.29
C LEU A 487 -13.75 -8.11 -12.49
N PHE A 488 -14.60 -7.49 -11.68
CA PHE A 488 -14.23 -6.31 -10.88
C PHE A 488 -13.24 -6.66 -9.77
N VAL A 489 -13.39 -7.83 -9.13
CA VAL A 489 -12.41 -8.34 -8.15
C VAL A 489 -11.04 -8.45 -8.80
N ARG A 490 -10.95 -9.06 -9.99
CA ARG A 490 -9.68 -9.26 -10.69
C ARG A 490 -9.04 -7.93 -11.11
N GLU A 491 -9.82 -7.00 -11.66
CA GLU A 491 -9.30 -5.71 -12.13
C GLU A 491 -8.86 -4.80 -10.97
N LEU A 492 -9.60 -4.76 -9.85
CA LEU A 492 -9.15 -4.04 -8.65
C LEU A 492 -7.94 -4.71 -7.99
N ALA A 493 -7.91 -6.04 -7.92
CA ALA A 493 -6.77 -6.75 -7.34
C ALA A 493 -5.49 -6.54 -8.15
N LYS A 494 -5.56 -6.50 -9.50
CA LYS A 494 -4.44 -6.12 -10.35
C LYS A 494 -3.94 -4.70 -10.06
N LEU A 495 -4.84 -3.72 -9.90
CA LEU A 495 -4.47 -2.33 -9.62
C LEU A 495 -3.78 -2.22 -8.25
N VAL A 496 -4.29 -2.93 -7.25
CA VAL A 496 -3.68 -2.95 -5.90
C VAL A 496 -2.31 -3.63 -5.93
N ALA A 497 -2.16 -4.73 -6.67
CA ALA A 497 -0.89 -5.43 -6.83
C ALA A 497 0.16 -4.58 -7.57
N THR A 498 -0.25 -3.80 -8.57
CA THR A 498 0.67 -2.97 -9.39
C THR A 498 1.01 -1.62 -8.78
N GLN A 499 0.13 -1.01 -7.97
CA GLN A 499 0.32 0.35 -7.44
C GLN A 499 0.64 0.41 -5.93
N GLY A 500 0.75 -0.74 -5.25
CA GLY A 500 1.08 -0.81 -3.81
C GLY A 500 0.08 -0.10 -2.88
N ALA A 501 -1.08 0.29 -3.40
CA ALA A 501 -1.96 1.22 -2.71
C ALA A 501 -2.88 0.52 -1.70
N THR A 502 -2.90 1.05 -0.47
CA THR A 502 -3.82 0.63 0.58
C THR A 502 -5.28 0.80 0.11
N LEU A 503 -6.02 -0.30 -0.07
CA LEU A 503 -7.47 -0.30 -0.35
C LEU A 503 -8.32 0.54 0.64
N ALA A 504 -7.75 0.86 1.81
CA ALA A 504 -8.35 1.65 2.89
C ALA A 504 -8.17 3.17 2.75
N ALA A 505 -7.29 3.65 1.87
CA ALA A 505 -7.15 5.06 1.53
C ALA A 505 -7.67 5.22 0.10
N GLY A 506 -8.79 5.94 -0.09
CA GLY A 506 -9.47 6.10 -1.36
C GLY A 506 -8.52 6.46 -2.50
N THR A 507 -8.06 5.45 -3.25
CA THR A 507 -7.34 5.65 -4.48
C THR A 507 -8.32 6.17 -5.52
N ASP A 508 -8.11 7.41 -5.94
CA ASP A 508 -8.92 8.15 -6.93
C ASP A 508 -8.94 7.52 -8.34
N ALA A 509 -8.24 6.39 -8.56
CA ALA A 509 -8.08 5.77 -9.87
C ALA A 509 -8.78 4.40 -9.93
N LEU A 510 -9.97 4.37 -10.51
CA LEU A 510 -10.55 3.15 -11.09
C LEU A 510 -9.76 2.77 -12.37
N PRO A 511 -9.50 1.47 -12.63
CA PRO A 511 -8.94 1.04 -13.91
C PRO A 511 -9.83 1.50 -15.09
N ASP A 512 -9.23 1.93 -16.19
CA ASP A 512 -9.95 2.40 -17.38
C ASP A 512 -10.93 1.35 -17.93
N SER A 513 -10.60 0.07 -17.82
CA SER A 513 -11.48 -1.05 -18.22
C SER A 513 -12.79 -1.09 -17.42
N VAL A 514 -12.75 -0.80 -16.12
CA VAL A 514 -13.92 -0.77 -15.23
C VAL A 514 -14.69 0.53 -15.43
N ARG A 515 -13.99 1.66 -15.60
CA ARG A 515 -14.57 2.97 -15.91
C ARG A 515 -15.33 2.94 -17.23
N ASP A 516 -14.78 2.33 -18.27
CA ASP A 516 -15.41 2.22 -19.59
C ASP A 516 -16.66 1.33 -19.55
N LEU A 517 -16.62 0.21 -18.82
CA LEU A 517 -17.76 -0.69 -18.68
C LEU A 517 -18.92 -0.02 -17.92
N LEU A 518 -18.62 0.59 -16.78
CA LEU A 518 -19.61 1.31 -15.97
C LEU A 518 -20.08 2.58 -16.70
N GLY A 519 -19.18 3.28 -17.39
CA GLY A 519 -19.47 4.47 -18.19
C GLY A 519 -20.44 4.19 -19.34
N ARG A 520 -20.27 3.09 -20.08
CA ARG A 520 -21.24 2.68 -21.12
C ARG A 520 -22.61 2.37 -20.53
N ARG A 521 -22.67 1.72 -19.36
CA ARG A 521 -23.93 1.39 -18.67
C ARG A 521 -24.65 2.65 -18.20
N ILE A 522 -23.91 3.62 -17.65
CA ILE A 522 -24.44 4.92 -17.22
C ILE A 522 -24.90 5.75 -18.42
N ALA A 523 -24.18 5.73 -19.54
CA ALA A 523 -24.51 6.47 -20.76
C ALA A 523 -25.81 6.02 -21.43
N GLN A 524 -26.28 4.80 -21.17
CA GLN A 524 -27.54 4.26 -21.68
C GLN A 524 -28.77 4.67 -20.85
N LEU A 525 -28.58 5.30 -19.68
CA LEU A 525 -29.67 5.71 -18.80
C LEU A 525 -30.31 7.02 -19.24
N PRO A 526 -31.57 7.28 -18.85
CA PRO A 526 -32.18 8.60 -19.02
C PRO A 526 -31.34 9.70 -18.35
N PRO A 527 -31.20 10.90 -18.96
CA PRO A 527 -30.36 11.98 -18.44
C PRO A 527 -30.69 12.38 -16.99
N ASP A 528 -31.98 12.35 -16.64
CA ASP A 528 -32.47 12.68 -15.29
C ASP A 528 -32.01 11.67 -14.23
N VAL A 529 -31.86 10.39 -14.61
CA VAL A 529 -31.34 9.34 -13.71
C VAL A 529 -29.84 9.54 -13.50
N VAL A 530 -29.10 9.88 -14.56
CA VAL A 530 -27.66 10.19 -14.45
C VAL A 530 -27.42 11.41 -13.56
N ASP A 531 -28.26 12.44 -13.67
CA ASP A 531 -28.19 13.63 -12.82
C ASP A 531 -28.47 13.30 -11.35
N LEU A 532 -29.45 12.44 -11.06
CA LEU A 532 -29.72 11.92 -9.72
C LEU A 532 -28.49 11.19 -9.14
N LEU A 533 -27.87 10.29 -9.91
CA LEU A 533 -26.68 9.53 -9.49
C LEU A 533 -25.51 10.47 -9.17
N ARG A 534 -25.33 11.54 -9.97
CA ARG A 534 -24.30 12.56 -9.74
C ARG A 534 -24.48 13.26 -8.40
N HIS A 535 -25.70 13.67 -8.07
CA HIS A 535 -26.00 14.29 -6.78
C HIS A 535 -25.77 13.33 -5.61
N LEU A 536 -26.24 12.09 -5.72
CA LEU A 536 -26.00 11.06 -4.71
C LEU A 536 -24.51 10.79 -4.48
N SER A 537 -23.71 10.78 -5.56
CA SER A 537 -22.27 10.47 -5.48
C SER A 537 -21.47 11.44 -4.60
N VAL A 538 -21.92 12.69 -4.51
CA VAL A 538 -21.32 13.76 -3.71
C VAL A 538 -21.58 13.57 -2.22
N TRP A 539 -22.75 13.03 -1.83
CA TRP A 539 -23.16 12.88 -0.42
C TRP A 539 -22.52 11.70 0.31
N GLY A 540 -21.99 10.71 -0.40
CA GLY A 540 -21.26 9.59 0.21
C GLY A 540 -21.81 8.21 -0.19
N GLU A 541 -21.62 7.22 0.69
CA GLU A 541 -22.06 5.83 0.48
C GLU A 541 -23.59 5.68 0.59
N ASP A 542 -24.24 6.48 1.43
CA ASP A 542 -25.70 6.50 1.62
C ASP A 542 -26.25 7.93 1.65
N SER A 543 -27.54 8.09 1.31
CA SER A 543 -28.28 9.33 1.50
C SER A 543 -29.74 9.07 1.80
N ASP A 544 -30.39 10.02 2.47
CA ASP A 544 -31.83 9.99 2.70
C ASP A 544 -32.59 10.72 1.57
N MET A 545 -33.86 10.35 1.40
CA MET A 545 -34.70 10.95 0.35
C MET A 545 -34.78 12.49 0.48
N PRO A 546 -35.04 13.10 1.66
CA PRO A 546 -35.14 14.56 1.77
C PRO A 546 -33.86 15.30 1.35
N THR A 547 -32.68 14.75 1.67
CA THR A 547 -31.38 15.31 1.28
C THR A 547 -31.19 15.19 -0.23
N LEU A 548 -31.50 14.03 -0.80
CA LEU A 548 -31.36 13.81 -2.24
C LEU A 548 -32.32 14.68 -3.06
N ALA A 549 -33.60 14.78 -2.66
CA ALA A 549 -34.59 15.63 -3.31
C ALA A 549 -34.24 17.12 -3.23
N ALA A 550 -33.73 17.58 -2.08
CA ALA A 550 -33.23 18.94 -1.93
C ALA A 550 -32.01 19.20 -2.81
N SER A 551 -31.10 18.24 -2.95
CA SER A 551 -29.88 18.39 -3.75
C SER A 551 -30.16 18.46 -5.26
N VAL A 552 -31.10 17.65 -5.77
CA VAL A 552 -31.51 17.63 -7.19
C VAL A 552 -32.53 18.74 -7.50
N ASN A 553 -33.08 19.40 -6.47
CA ASN A 553 -34.10 20.42 -6.57
C ASN A 553 -35.35 19.94 -7.36
N ARG A 554 -35.86 18.75 -7.02
CA ARG A 554 -37.04 18.12 -7.64
C ARG A 554 -38.06 17.66 -6.59
N PRO A 555 -39.36 17.57 -6.96
CA PRO A 555 -40.37 16.98 -6.08
C PRO A 555 -40.02 15.54 -5.69
N THR A 556 -40.34 15.16 -4.46
CA THR A 556 -40.08 13.83 -3.89
C THR A 556 -40.57 12.69 -4.78
N ASP A 557 -41.81 12.77 -5.29
CA ASP A 557 -42.40 11.71 -6.11
C ASP A 557 -41.61 11.47 -7.40
N THR A 558 -41.12 12.54 -8.04
CA THR A 558 -40.26 12.44 -9.23
C THR A 558 -38.93 11.77 -8.91
N VAL A 559 -38.35 12.05 -7.73
CA VAL A 559 -37.10 11.42 -7.30
C VAL A 559 -37.30 9.92 -7.03
N ILE A 560 -38.45 9.52 -6.48
CA ILE A 560 -38.82 8.11 -6.27
C ILE A 560 -38.87 7.35 -7.61
N ASP A 561 -39.51 7.92 -8.64
CA ASP A 561 -39.58 7.31 -9.97
C ASP A 561 -38.20 7.14 -10.62
N LEU A 562 -37.31 8.13 -10.42
CA LEU A 562 -35.92 8.07 -10.91
C LEU A 562 -35.10 7.02 -10.14
N ILE A 563 -35.30 6.87 -8.83
CA ILE A 563 -34.68 5.82 -8.02
C ILE A 563 -35.14 4.45 -8.51
N ALA A 564 -36.44 4.24 -8.72
CA ALA A 564 -36.97 2.98 -9.23
C ALA A 564 -36.36 2.60 -10.60
N THR A 565 -36.13 3.60 -11.45
CA THR A 565 -35.45 3.41 -12.75
C THR A 565 -33.97 3.01 -12.56
N ALA A 566 -33.26 3.61 -11.59
CA ALA A 566 -31.88 3.26 -11.27
C ALA A 566 -31.74 1.89 -10.58
N GLU A 567 -32.71 1.50 -9.75
CA GLU A 567 -32.79 0.16 -9.14
C GLU A 567 -33.05 -0.92 -10.19
N ALA A 568 -33.95 -0.66 -11.16
CA ALA A 568 -34.17 -1.57 -12.28
C ALA A 568 -32.90 -1.77 -13.13
N ALA A 569 -32.04 -0.76 -13.21
CA ALA A 569 -30.72 -0.84 -13.84
C ALA A 569 -29.63 -1.47 -12.95
N ARG A 570 -29.97 -1.86 -11.70
CA ARG A 570 -29.06 -2.39 -10.66
C ARG A 570 -27.91 -1.44 -10.30
N LEU A 571 -28.18 -0.15 -10.23
CA LEU A 571 -27.19 0.88 -9.86
C LEU A 571 -27.38 1.38 -8.43
N LEU A 572 -28.63 1.37 -7.95
CA LEU A 572 -28.99 1.76 -6.59
C LEU A 572 -29.72 0.62 -5.88
N ARG A 573 -29.74 0.70 -4.55
CA ARG A 573 -30.61 -0.07 -3.65
C ARG A 573 -31.19 0.82 -2.58
N THR A 574 -32.47 0.63 -2.30
CA THR A 574 -33.17 1.26 -1.17
C THR A 574 -33.42 0.23 -0.07
N ASP A 575 -33.01 0.56 1.15
CA ASP A 575 -33.26 -0.30 2.32
C ASP A 575 -34.68 -0.09 2.90
N ARG A 576 -35.07 -0.93 3.86
CA ARG A 576 -36.38 -0.82 4.54
C ARG A 576 -36.56 0.46 5.35
N ALA A 577 -35.47 1.18 5.66
CA ALA A 577 -35.48 2.46 6.35
C ALA A 577 -35.54 3.66 5.38
N GLY A 578 -35.56 3.42 4.06
CA GLY A 578 -35.60 4.46 3.04
C GLY A 578 -34.24 5.11 2.77
N ARG A 579 -33.12 4.47 3.18
CA ARG A 579 -31.78 4.90 2.77
C ARG A 579 -31.48 4.42 1.36
N ILE A 580 -30.92 5.32 0.57
CA ILE A 580 -30.56 5.09 -0.82
C ILE A 580 -29.05 4.91 -0.87
N THR A 581 -28.60 3.78 -1.42
CA THR A 581 -27.19 3.41 -1.54
C THR A 581 -26.86 2.97 -2.95
N PHE A 582 -25.60 3.11 -3.35
CA PHE A 582 -25.13 2.49 -4.60
C PHE A 582 -25.07 0.98 -4.44
N ASP A 583 -25.48 0.23 -5.47
CA ASP A 583 -25.39 -1.23 -5.48
C ASP A 583 -23.92 -1.69 -5.36
N HIS A 584 -23.00 -0.93 -5.97
CA HIS A 584 -21.55 -1.10 -5.87
C HIS A 584 -20.84 0.24 -5.67
N ALA A 585 -19.83 0.28 -4.79
CA ALA A 585 -19.03 1.49 -4.53
C ALA A 585 -18.32 2.03 -5.79
N LEU A 586 -17.97 1.16 -6.74
CA LEU A 586 -17.32 1.55 -8.00
C LEU A 586 -18.25 2.38 -8.91
N VAL A 587 -19.57 2.15 -8.84
CA VAL A 587 -20.55 2.96 -9.59
C VAL A 587 -20.51 4.40 -9.08
N ARG A 588 -20.51 4.58 -7.75
CA ARG A 588 -20.38 5.89 -7.12
C ARG A 588 -19.11 6.60 -7.58
N GLU A 589 -17.96 5.92 -7.49
CA GLU A 589 -16.67 6.48 -7.86
C GLU A 589 -16.65 6.86 -9.34
N THR A 590 -17.14 5.99 -10.23
CA THR A 590 -17.23 6.29 -11.67
C THR A 590 -18.03 7.57 -11.90
N VAL A 591 -19.22 7.67 -11.30
CA VAL A 591 -20.08 8.86 -11.42
C VAL A 591 -19.43 10.11 -10.83
N TYR A 592 -18.77 9.98 -9.67
CA TYR A 592 -18.15 11.09 -8.96
C TYR A 592 -16.92 11.65 -9.68
N TYR A 593 -16.06 10.79 -10.22
CA TYR A 593 -14.84 11.20 -10.93
C TYR A 593 -15.09 11.55 -12.41
N ASP A 594 -16.23 11.18 -12.98
CA ASP A 594 -16.68 11.68 -14.29
C ASP A 594 -17.22 13.13 -14.22
N LEU A 595 -17.49 13.64 -13.01
CA LEU A 595 -17.87 15.04 -12.84
C LEU A 595 -16.67 15.97 -13.13
N PRO A 596 -16.83 16.97 -14.02
CA PRO A 596 -15.83 18.03 -14.18
C PRO A 596 -15.56 18.72 -12.84
N THR A 597 -14.30 19.05 -12.56
CA THR A 597 -13.86 19.62 -11.27
C THR A 597 -14.73 20.79 -10.81
N LEU A 598 -15.03 21.75 -11.68
CA LEU A 598 -15.87 22.91 -11.36
C LEU A 598 -17.29 22.52 -10.92
N ARG A 599 -17.87 21.48 -11.54
CA ARG A 599 -19.21 21.00 -11.19
C ARG A 599 -19.19 20.30 -9.84
N ARG A 600 -18.18 19.48 -9.60
CA ARG A 600 -17.97 18.78 -8.33
C ARG A 600 -17.78 19.76 -7.18
N THR A 601 -16.92 20.77 -7.32
CA THR A 601 -16.71 21.83 -6.33
C THR A 601 -18.02 22.56 -6.01
N ARG A 602 -18.78 22.99 -7.03
CA ARG A 602 -20.08 23.64 -6.84
C ARG A 602 -21.09 22.75 -6.11
N MET A 603 -21.13 21.45 -6.41
CA MET A 603 -22.04 20.51 -5.75
C MET A 603 -21.66 20.27 -4.28
N HIS A 604 -20.38 20.17 -3.96
CA HIS A 604 -19.93 20.14 -2.57
C HIS A 604 -20.27 21.43 -1.82
N TRP A 605 -20.11 22.60 -2.44
CA TRP A 605 -20.51 23.87 -1.82
C TRP A 605 -22.03 23.95 -1.57
N ALA A 606 -22.85 23.49 -2.52
CA ALA A 606 -24.30 23.40 -2.34
C ALA A 606 -24.68 22.49 -1.15
N ALA A 607 -23.95 21.39 -0.95
CA ALA A 607 -24.12 20.52 0.21
C ALA A 607 -23.77 21.23 1.53
N VAL A 608 -22.72 22.07 1.56
CA VAL A 608 -22.39 22.92 2.71
C VAL A 608 -23.55 23.87 3.02
N GLU A 609 -24.09 24.55 2.01
CA GLU A 609 -25.23 25.46 2.20
C GLU A 609 -26.47 24.73 2.74
N TYR A 610 -26.74 23.53 2.26
CA TYR A 610 -27.84 22.69 2.76
C TYR A 610 -27.63 22.30 4.24
N LEU A 611 -26.44 21.78 4.58
CA LEU A 611 -26.12 21.34 5.94
C LEU A 611 -26.10 22.51 6.94
N ARG A 612 -25.77 23.73 6.49
CA ARG A 612 -25.80 24.97 7.29
C ARG A 612 -27.21 25.46 7.60
N ARG A 613 -28.21 25.15 6.77
CA ARG A 613 -29.58 25.68 6.91
C ARG A 613 -30.39 25.07 8.07
N GLY A 614 -29.90 24.02 8.73
CA GLY A 614 -30.58 23.37 9.86
C GLY A 614 -31.92 22.70 9.47
N PRO A 615 -32.55 21.88 10.33
CA PRO A 615 -33.94 21.49 10.11
C PRO A 615 -34.84 22.72 10.24
N GLU A 616 -35.73 22.95 9.27
CA GLU A 616 -36.86 23.86 9.49
C GLU A 616 -37.56 23.45 10.79
N PRO A 617 -37.86 24.39 11.71
CA PRO A 617 -38.74 24.07 12.82
C PRO A 617 -40.04 23.58 12.20
N ARG A 618 -40.44 22.32 12.49
CA ARG A 618 -41.79 21.85 12.18
C ARG A 618 -42.75 22.95 12.60
N PRO A 619 -43.68 23.41 11.73
CA PRO A 619 -44.63 24.43 12.11
C PRO A 619 -45.31 23.93 13.38
N ALA A 620 -45.09 24.65 14.48
CA ALA A 620 -45.78 24.37 15.73
C ALA A 620 -47.26 24.39 15.38
N THR A 621 -47.93 23.24 15.52
CA THR A 621 -49.38 23.17 15.48
C THR A 621 -49.88 24.26 16.41
N ALA A 622 -50.48 25.29 15.81
CA ALA A 622 -51.03 26.43 16.50
C ALA A 622 -52.16 25.93 17.39
N VAL A 623 -51.84 25.63 18.66
CA VAL A 623 -52.84 25.56 19.70
C VAL A 623 -53.08 27.01 20.13
N ALA A 624 -54.23 27.53 19.72
CA ALA A 624 -54.68 28.87 20.06
C ALA A 624 -54.76 29.04 21.60
N PRO A 625 -54.39 30.22 22.14
CA PRO A 625 -54.49 30.48 23.57
C PRO A 625 -55.91 30.92 23.91
N GLY A 626 -56.62 30.17 24.76
CA GLY A 626 -57.97 30.57 25.20
C GLY A 626 -58.63 29.65 26.22
N ALA A 627 -58.41 29.97 27.50
CA ALA A 627 -59.34 29.86 28.64
C ALA A 627 -60.16 28.57 28.88
N LEU A 628 -59.94 27.91 30.02
CA LEU A 628 -60.87 27.99 31.17
C LEU A 628 -60.35 27.23 32.41
N ARG A 629 -60.75 27.78 33.55
CA ARG A 629 -60.44 27.44 34.95
C ARG A 629 -61.10 26.12 35.43
N PRO A 630 -60.71 25.62 36.62
CA PRO A 630 -61.13 24.33 37.15
C PRO A 630 -62.52 24.35 37.79
N ASP A 631 -63.05 23.12 37.96
CA ASP A 631 -64.20 22.68 38.76
C ASP A 631 -65.61 22.94 38.22
N THR A 632 -66.31 21.85 37.87
CA THR A 632 -67.51 21.37 38.60
C THR A 632 -68.00 20.03 38.02
N VAL A 633 -68.18 19.06 38.93
CA VAL A 633 -68.87 17.77 38.71
C VAL A 633 -70.39 18.03 38.78
N PRO A 634 -71.22 17.34 37.97
CA PRO A 634 -72.04 16.29 38.58
C PRO A 634 -72.19 14.98 37.77
N ALA A 635 -72.36 13.93 38.57
CA ALA A 635 -72.66 12.52 38.32
C ALA A 635 -73.91 12.18 37.48
N GLY A 636 -73.89 10.94 36.97
CA GLY A 636 -75.06 10.07 36.71
C GLY A 636 -75.26 9.73 35.23
N ASN A 637 -75.28 8.49 34.74
CA ASN A 637 -75.56 7.23 35.43
C ASN A 637 -75.19 6.01 34.55
N ASP A 638 -74.98 4.88 35.25
CA ASP A 638 -75.26 3.49 34.85
C ASP A 638 -74.25 2.62 34.08
N THR A 639 -73.38 1.99 34.89
CA THR A 639 -73.05 0.55 35.05
C THR A 639 -73.06 -0.44 33.87
N PRO A 640 -72.07 -1.35 33.86
CA PRO A 640 -72.41 -2.78 34.01
C PRO A 640 -71.54 -3.49 35.08
N PRO A 641 -71.99 -4.63 35.66
CA PRO A 641 -71.18 -5.41 36.58
C PRO A 641 -70.54 -6.66 35.95
N SER A 642 -69.28 -6.84 36.36
CA SER A 642 -68.45 -8.05 36.55
C SER A 642 -69.21 -9.26 37.17
N ALA A 643 -68.74 -10.51 37.21
CA ALA A 643 -67.56 -11.25 36.77
C ALA A 643 -67.77 -12.75 37.15
N GLY A 644 -66.93 -13.63 36.63
CA GLY A 644 -66.36 -14.75 37.42
C GLY A 644 -66.43 -16.15 36.81
N SER A 645 -65.32 -16.66 36.26
CA SER A 645 -64.58 -17.83 36.78
C SER A 645 -63.46 -18.32 35.81
N GLU A 646 -62.21 -18.07 36.23
CA GLU A 646 -60.92 -18.85 36.23
C GLU A 646 -60.67 -20.08 35.32
N PRO A 647 -59.40 -20.56 35.10
CA PRO A 647 -58.08 -20.16 35.67
C PRO A 647 -56.90 -20.03 34.64
N GLU A 648 -55.68 -19.83 35.17
CA GLU A 648 -54.34 -20.15 34.62
C GLU A 648 -53.45 -19.03 34.02
N ASP A 649 -52.34 -18.80 34.75
CA ASP A 649 -51.00 -18.31 34.40
C ASP A 649 -50.81 -17.12 33.45
N GLY A 650 -50.39 -16.00 34.03
CA GLY A 650 -49.62 -15.00 33.30
C GLY A 650 -48.95 -13.98 34.21
N PRO A 651 -47.61 -13.91 34.17
CA PRO A 651 -46.96 -12.61 34.27
C PRO A 651 -45.89 -12.39 33.19
N GLY A 652 -46.07 -11.30 32.45
CA GLY A 652 -45.04 -10.30 32.13
C GLY A 652 -43.72 -10.75 31.52
N VAL A 653 -43.61 -10.68 30.19
CA VAL A 653 -42.34 -10.45 29.49
C VAL A 653 -42.65 -9.71 28.18
N ALA A 654 -42.02 -8.55 27.96
CA ALA A 654 -41.57 -8.05 26.64
C ALA A 654 -41.28 -6.53 26.60
N ASN A 655 -41.43 -5.77 27.70
CA ASN A 655 -40.98 -4.37 27.69
C ASN A 655 -40.28 -3.91 28.98
N ARG A 656 -39.40 -4.78 29.49
CA ARG A 656 -38.45 -4.48 30.58
C ARG A 656 -37.02 -4.95 30.30
N ALA A 657 -36.68 -5.25 29.04
CA ALA A 657 -35.35 -5.70 28.65
C ALA A 657 -34.41 -4.57 28.14
N LEU A 658 -34.85 -3.31 28.11
CA LEU A 658 -34.04 -2.18 27.60
C LEU A 658 -33.72 -1.09 28.63
N SER A 659 -34.06 -1.30 29.92
CA SER A 659 -33.67 -0.40 31.01
C SER A 659 -32.91 -1.09 32.15
N ALA A 660 -32.25 -2.22 31.87
CA ALA A 660 -31.45 -2.97 32.85
C ALA A 660 -30.03 -3.34 32.34
N LEU A 661 -29.48 -2.59 31.39
CA LEU A 661 -28.08 -2.76 30.92
C LEU A 661 -27.15 -1.61 31.33
N TRP A 662 -27.64 -0.65 32.12
CA TRP A 662 -26.82 0.33 32.84
C TRP A 662 -27.24 0.41 34.31
N GLY A 663 -26.46 -0.23 35.18
CA GLY A 663 -26.54 -0.01 36.63
C GLY A 663 -25.97 -1.13 37.51
N ALA A 664 -24.87 -0.78 38.20
CA ALA A 664 -24.45 -1.23 39.55
C ALA A 664 -23.64 -2.54 39.75
N ASP A 665 -22.37 -2.35 40.12
CA ASP A 665 -21.81 -2.68 41.44
C ASP A 665 -21.59 -4.12 41.95
N HIS A 666 -21.84 -5.21 41.24
CA HIS A 666 -21.49 -6.52 41.81
C HIS A 666 -20.98 -7.59 40.84
N LEU A 667 -19.77 -7.36 40.29
CA LEU A 667 -18.93 -8.46 39.78
C LEU A 667 -17.46 -8.33 40.25
N VAL A 668 -17.30 -7.89 41.50
CA VAL A 668 -16.01 -7.82 42.24
C VAL A 668 -15.85 -9.01 43.23
N ALA A 669 -16.84 -9.89 43.37
CA ALA A 669 -16.83 -10.97 44.37
C ALA A 669 -16.59 -12.40 43.82
N ALA A 670 -16.31 -12.56 42.51
CA ALA A 670 -16.11 -13.90 41.91
C ALA A 670 -14.72 -14.11 41.26
N LEU A 671 -13.85 -13.10 41.25
CA LEU A 671 -12.49 -13.19 40.69
C LEU A 671 -11.38 -13.15 41.76
N LEU A 672 -11.75 -13.08 43.04
CA LEU A 672 -10.81 -13.11 44.18
C LEU A 672 -11.06 -14.35 45.03
N GLY A 673 -10.29 -15.42 44.76
CA GLY A 673 -10.44 -16.70 45.46
C GLY A 673 -9.26 -17.68 45.38
N SER A 674 -8.02 -17.19 45.52
CA SER A 674 -6.82 -17.84 46.16
C SER A 674 -6.27 -19.21 45.66
N PRO A 675 -4.98 -19.60 45.89
CA PRO A 675 -4.01 -19.09 46.88
C PRO A 675 -2.61 -18.70 46.34
N ARG A 676 -1.92 -17.90 47.17
CA ARG A 676 -0.50 -17.49 47.03
C ARG A 676 0.46 -18.68 47.18
N PRO A 677 1.55 -18.78 46.40
CA PRO A 677 2.76 -19.45 46.87
C PRO A 677 3.53 -18.52 47.83
N ALA A 678 4.01 -19.08 48.94
CA ALA A 678 4.78 -18.37 49.95
C ALA A 678 6.16 -17.94 49.40
N PRO A 679 6.73 -16.81 49.87
CA PRO A 679 8.05 -16.36 49.46
C PRO A 679 9.13 -17.31 50.01
N THR A 680 9.95 -17.85 49.12
CA THR A 680 11.18 -18.54 49.51
C THR A 680 12.17 -17.54 50.10
N ARG A 681 12.79 -17.93 51.21
CA ARG A 681 13.75 -17.24 52.11
C ARG A 681 14.97 -16.51 51.48
N ARG A 682 15.05 -16.28 50.17
CA ARG A 682 16.23 -15.67 49.52
C ARG A 682 16.22 -14.13 49.44
N GLU A 683 15.07 -13.48 49.53
CA GLU A 683 14.97 -12.01 49.37
C GLU A 683 15.32 -11.19 50.62
N SER A 684 15.48 -11.82 51.79
CA SER A 684 15.82 -11.10 53.02
C SER A 684 17.32 -10.83 53.23
N ARG A 685 18.19 -11.18 52.26
CA ARG A 685 19.64 -10.90 52.33
C ARG A 685 20.12 -9.77 51.43
N ALA A 686 19.42 -9.45 50.34
CA ALA A 686 19.83 -8.38 49.43
C ALA A 686 19.46 -6.97 49.95
N LEU A 687 18.34 -6.83 50.67
CA LEU A 687 17.96 -5.55 51.28
C LEU A 687 18.72 -5.19 52.58
N ALA A 688 19.53 -6.10 53.11
CA ALA A 688 20.34 -5.88 54.31
C ALA A 688 21.77 -5.37 54.01
N ALA A 689 22.22 -5.39 52.74
CA ALA A 689 23.55 -4.95 52.35
C ALA A 689 23.64 -3.46 51.93
N LEU A 690 22.52 -2.79 51.66
CA LEU A 690 22.49 -1.39 51.21
C LEU A 690 22.35 -0.35 52.33
N ARG A 691 22.54 -0.73 53.61
CA ARG A 691 22.42 0.18 54.77
C ARG A 691 23.70 0.32 55.62
N GLY A 692 24.85 -0.03 55.09
CA GLY A 692 26.10 0.08 55.83
C GLY A 692 27.28 0.50 54.95
N ALA A 693 27.40 1.81 54.70
CA ALA A 693 28.66 2.56 54.56
C ALA A 693 28.36 3.93 53.96
N ASP A 694 28.23 4.95 54.81
CA ASP A 694 28.94 6.24 54.68
C ASP A 694 28.48 7.21 55.78
N GLU A 695 29.00 6.95 56.99
CA GLU A 695 29.42 8.03 57.88
C GLU A 695 30.95 8.16 57.70
N VAL A 696 31.44 9.37 57.45
CA VAL A 696 32.46 10.05 58.29
C VAL A 696 32.81 11.45 57.71
N ALA A 697 32.80 12.40 58.65
CA ALA A 697 33.47 13.71 58.72
C ALA A 697 32.85 14.89 57.94
N ALA A 698 32.04 15.76 58.57
CA ALA A 698 32.30 16.75 59.65
C ALA A 698 32.91 18.07 59.11
N VAL A 699 32.64 19.29 59.59
CA VAL A 699 32.40 19.93 60.91
C VAL A 699 31.76 21.31 60.57
N GLY A 700 30.93 22.03 61.35
CA GLY A 700 30.42 21.89 62.70
C GLY A 700 29.75 23.20 63.15
N THR A 701 29.18 23.11 64.36
CA THR A 701 28.88 24.17 65.34
C THR A 701 27.71 25.18 65.17
N LYS A 702 26.65 24.84 65.92
CA LYS A 702 26.11 25.53 67.13
C LYS A 702 25.02 26.62 67.01
N ARG A 703 23.88 26.22 67.61
CA ARG A 703 23.04 26.86 68.65
C ARG A 703 22.09 28.00 68.28
N GLY A 704 20.84 27.83 68.70
CA GLY A 704 19.95 28.91 69.12
C GLY A 704 18.47 28.49 69.12
N ASP A 705 17.86 28.43 70.31
CA ASP A 705 16.45 28.10 70.61
C ASP A 705 15.40 28.98 69.89
N ALA A 706 14.18 28.44 69.70
CA ALA A 706 12.97 28.79 70.48
C ALA A 706 11.64 28.58 69.71
N SER A 707 10.72 27.82 70.34
CA SER A 707 9.25 28.01 70.46
C SER A 707 8.31 28.20 69.23
N THR A 708 7.37 27.24 69.14
CA THR A 708 5.94 27.29 68.68
C THR A 708 5.17 28.59 69.01
N PRO A 709 4.00 28.96 68.39
CA PRO A 709 2.78 28.13 68.12
C PRO A 709 2.02 28.44 66.79
N ASP A 710 1.19 27.55 66.22
CA ASP A 710 -0.24 27.18 66.43
C ASP A 710 -1.34 28.16 65.92
N ARG A 711 -2.16 27.64 64.99
CA ARG A 711 -3.64 27.74 64.77
C ARG A 711 -4.45 29.05 64.58
N THR A 712 -5.49 28.87 63.74
CA THR A 712 -6.88 29.42 63.74
C THR A 712 -7.10 30.89 63.35
N GLY A 713 -8.20 31.34 62.72
CA GLY A 713 -9.48 30.74 62.29
C GLY A 713 -10.51 31.85 61.91
N SER A 714 -11.66 31.45 61.33
CA SER A 714 -12.94 32.20 61.12
C SER A 714 -12.95 33.41 60.16
N GLU A 715 -14.02 33.85 59.49
CA GLU A 715 -15.40 33.39 59.16
C GLU A 715 -16.06 34.49 58.27
N ILE A 716 -17.02 34.11 57.42
CA ILE A 716 -18.30 34.80 57.09
C ILE A 716 -18.37 36.08 56.19
N ALA A 717 -19.07 35.87 55.05
CA ALA A 717 -20.13 36.64 54.35
C ALA A 717 -19.99 38.11 53.87
N GLY A 718 -20.32 38.29 52.58
CA GLY A 718 -21.59 38.94 52.18
C GLY A 718 -21.56 40.40 51.69
N PRO A 719 -22.54 40.83 50.86
CA PRO A 719 -22.32 41.66 49.65
C PRO A 719 -23.00 43.06 49.73
N VAL A 720 -23.01 43.84 48.63
CA VAL A 720 -24.17 44.63 48.08
C VAL A 720 -23.77 45.61 46.96
N ASN A 721 -24.70 45.72 45.99
CA ASN A 721 -24.87 46.67 44.87
C ASN A 721 -24.80 48.17 45.21
N ASP A 722 -24.50 49.02 44.20
CA ASP A 722 -25.48 50.01 43.67
C ASP A 722 -24.89 50.95 42.61
N GLY A 723 -25.74 51.40 41.69
CA GLY A 723 -25.68 52.78 41.17
C GLY A 723 -25.40 52.98 39.68
N ALA A 724 -26.46 53.07 38.89
CA ALA A 724 -26.49 53.58 37.52
C ALA A 724 -26.38 55.12 37.46
N THR A 725 -25.81 55.68 36.37
CA THR A 725 -26.39 56.79 35.58
C THR A 725 -25.60 57.08 34.29
N THR A 726 -26.35 57.60 33.33
CA THR A 726 -26.16 57.90 31.90
C THR A 726 -25.33 59.16 31.59
N GLU A 727 -24.58 59.15 30.46
CA GLU A 727 -24.66 60.10 29.30
C GLU A 727 -23.31 60.39 28.57
N SER A 728 -23.35 60.21 27.24
CA SER A 728 -22.63 60.92 26.17
C SER A 728 -21.08 60.85 26.04
N GLY A 729 -20.62 60.16 24.99
CA GLY A 729 -19.29 60.34 24.36
C GLY A 729 -19.39 61.13 23.04
N PRO A 730 -18.29 61.73 22.56
CA PRO A 730 -17.53 61.05 21.50
C PRO A 730 -15.99 61.14 21.59
N ASP A 731 -15.38 60.16 20.93
CA ASP A 731 -14.07 60.09 20.28
C ASP A 731 -12.72 60.24 21.03
N SER A 732 -12.06 59.07 21.08
CA SER A 732 -10.68 58.77 20.61
C SER A 732 -9.70 58.32 21.70
N ALA A 733 -9.39 57.02 21.67
CA ALA A 733 -8.06 56.42 21.83
C ALA A 733 -8.23 54.90 21.98
N VAL A 734 -7.80 54.18 20.94
CA VAL A 734 -7.79 52.72 20.86
C VAL A 734 -6.77 52.15 21.85
N ALA A 735 -7.26 51.38 22.82
CA ALA A 735 -6.50 50.40 23.59
C ALA A 735 -6.83 48.99 23.07
N PRO A 736 -5.88 48.04 23.07
CA PRO A 736 -6.05 46.73 22.45
C PRO A 736 -6.96 45.86 23.32
N GLY A 737 -8.17 45.61 22.83
CA GLY A 737 -9.08 44.64 23.42
C GLY A 737 -8.61 43.23 23.15
N ALA A 738 -8.25 42.52 24.22
CA ALA A 738 -8.37 41.08 24.30
C ALA A 738 -9.83 40.71 23.98
N GLY A 739 -10.06 40.41 22.71
CA GLY A 739 -11.33 39.91 22.20
C GLY A 739 -11.49 38.47 22.63
N ASN A 740 -12.50 38.26 23.47
CA ASN A 740 -13.07 36.99 23.85
C ASN A 740 -13.47 36.21 22.58
N ASP A 741 -12.58 35.40 22.02
CA ASP A 741 -12.93 34.32 21.10
C ASP A 741 -13.68 33.27 21.94
N ALA A 742 -14.95 33.57 22.23
CA ALA A 742 -15.93 32.55 22.50
C ALA A 742 -15.82 31.57 21.35
N LEU A 743 -15.28 30.37 21.61
CA LEU A 743 -15.13 29.27 20.66
C LEU A 743 -16.33 29.25 19.72
N PHE A 744 -16.17 29.77 18.51
CA PHE A 744 -17.19 29.64 17.47
C PHE A 744 -17.22 28.15 17.14
N VAL A 745 -18.11 27.41 17.80
CA VAL A 745 -18.41 26.03 17.48
C VAL A 745 -19.43 26.09 16.35
N PRO A 746 -19.05 25.73 15.11
CA PRO A 746 -19.98 25.81 14.00
C PRO A 746 -21.19 24.91 14.28
N HIS A 747 -22.40 25.46 14.26
CA HIS A 747 -23.63 24.68 14.41
C HIS A 747 -24.04 24.07 13.06
N GLY A 748 -24.42 22.79 13.06
CA GLY A 748 -24.85 22.03 11.88
C GLY A 748 -25.21 20.60 12.26
N ARG A 749 -25.97 19.90 11.40
CA ARG A 749 -26.42 18.52 11.67
C ARG A 749 -25.26 17.54 11.88
N ASP A 750 -24.15 17.75 11.18
CA ASP A 750 -22.92 16.97 11.26
C ASP A 750 -21.70 17.81 10.85
N ILE A 751 -20.78 18.08 11.80
CA ILE A 751 -19.56 18.87 11.58
C ILE A 751 -18.56 18.12 10.69
N ASP A 752 -18.50 16.79 10.76
CA ASP A 752 -17.54 16.01 9.96
C ASP A 752 -17.98 15.98 8.49
N ALA A 753 -19.29 15.87 8.23
CA ALA A 753 -19.87 16.05 6.91
C ALA A 753 -19.68 17.47 6.38
N LEU A 754 -19.99 18.50 7.20
CA LEU A 754 -19.75 19.90 6.83
C LEU A 754 -18.28 20.16 6.48
N ALA A 755 -17.34 19.68 7.29
CA ALA A 755 -15.92 19.84 7.03
C ALA A 755 -15.47 19.08 5.78
N HIS A 756 -16.02 17.91 5.49
CA HIS A 756 -15.75 17.17 4.26
C HIS A 756 -16.20 17.96 3.02
N HIS A 757 -17.45 18.41 2.98
CA HIS A 757 -17.97 19.18 1.85
C HIS A 757 -17.34 20.56 1.74
N ALA A 758 -17.01 21.22 2.85
CA ALA A 758 -16.34 22.52 2.86
C ALA A 758 -14.92 22.43 2.32
N ALA A 759 -14.16 21.39 2.67
CA ALA A 759 -12.80 21.20 2.16
C ALA A 759 -12.77 20.95 0.64
N LEU A 760 -13.78 20.26 0.09
CA LEU A 760 -13.86 19.92 -1.34
C LEU A 760 -14.60 20.95 -2.21
N GLY A 761 -15.51 21.71 -1.60
CA GLY A 761 -16.37 22.67 -2.29
C GLY A 761 -15.90 24.11 -2.23
N ALA A 762 -14.90 24.42 -1.41
CA ALA A 762 -14.44 25.79 -1.26
C ALA A 762 -13.62 26.28 -2.47
N ASP A 763 -13.77 27.57 -2.77
CA ASP A 763 -12.99 28.34 -3.72
C ASP A 763 -12.44 29.61 -3.04
N ALA A 764 -11.79 30.50 -3.81
CA ALA A 764 -11.18 31.70 -3.26
C ALA A 764 -12.19 32.68 -2.61
N GLU A 765 -13.45 32.71 -3.06
CA GLU A 765 -14.46 33.64 -2.53
C GLU A 765 -15.04 33.16 -1.19
N ASN A 766 -15.05 31.84 -0.98
CA ASN A 766 -15.76 31.23 0.14
C ASN A 766 -14.86 30.42 1.10
N ALA A 767 -13.56 30.32 0.83
CA ALA A 767 -12.58 29.65 1.68
C ALA A 767 -12.59 30.16 3.13
N THR A 768 -12.73 31.47 3.35
CA THR A 768 -12.82 32.06 4.70
C THR A 768 -14.05 31.54 5.46
N VAL A 769 -15.15 31.24 4.77
CA VAL A 769 -16.37 30.67 5.35
C VAL A 769 -16.21 29.17 5.65
N ALA A 770 -15.39 28.45 4.88
CA ALA A 770 -15.10 27.03 5.08
C ALA A 770 -14.16 26.76 6.27
N LEU A 771 -13.20 27.66 6.52
CA LEU A 771 -12.13 27.50 7.52
C LEU A 771 -12.62 27.06 8.91
N PRO A 772 -13.65 27.68 9.53
CA PRO A 772 -14.10 27.29 10.87
C PRO A 772 -14.59 25.82 10.96
N TYR A 773 -15.24 25.31 9.91
CA TYR A 773 -15.75 23.93 9.89
C TYR A 773 -14.62 22.92 9.81
N VAL A 774 -13.68 23.12 8.88
CA VAL A 774 -12.55 22.19 8.69
C VAL A 774 -11.58 22.24 9.88
N ARG A 775 -11.34 23.42 10.47
CA ARG A 775 -10.54 23.57 11.69
C ARG A 775 -11.18 22.87 12.89
N ALA A 776 -12.50 22.96 13.06
CA ALA A 776 -13.20 22.26 14.13
C ALA A 776 -13.10 20.73 13.99
N ALA A 777 -13.24 20.21 12.77
CA ALA A 777 -13.05 18.77 12.51
C ALA A 777 -11.59 18.33 12.72
N ALA A 778 -10.60 19.15 12.33
CA ALA A 778 -9.18 18.87 12.57
C ALA A 778 -8.88 18.75 14.08
N ARG A 779 -9.38 19.70 14.90
CA ARG A 779 -9.24 19.66 16.36
C ARG A 779 -9.89 18.43 16.99
N ARG A 780 -11.09 18.04 16.54
CA ARG A 780 -11.74 16.80 16.98
C ARG A 780 -10.92 15.55 16.66
N CYS A 781 -10.21 15.53 15.52
CA CYS A 781 -9.30 14.43 15.19
C CYS A 781 -8.15 14.35 16.19
N VAL A 782 -7.59 15.49 16.60
CA VAL A 782 -6.55 15.57 17.62
C VAL A 782 -7.07 15.08 18.98
N GLU A 783 -8.22 15.59 19.43
CA GLU A 783 -8.86 15.19 20.70
C GLU A 783 -9.16 13.69 20.78
N ARG A 784 -9.59 13.10 19.66
CA ARG A 784 -9.86 11.65 19.53
C ARG A 784 -8.62 10.82 19.23
N ARG A 785 -7.42 11.43 19.22
CA ARG A 785 -6.14 10.79 18.90
C ARG A 785 -6.10 10.10 17.51
N MET A 786 -6.88 10.60 16.55
CA MET A 786 -6.90 10.13 15.16
C MET A 786 -5.78 10.81 14.36
N ARG A 787 -4.53 10.38 14.58
CA ARG A 787 -3.30 11.09 14.12
C ARG A 787 -3.24 11.30 12.60
N ALA A 788 -3.43 10.24 11.81
CA ALA A 788 -3.40 10.33 10.35
C ALA A 788 -4.51 11.23 9.79
N ASP A 789 -5.71 11.19 10.38
CA ASP A 789 -6.82 12.05 9.97
C ASP A 789 -6.61 13.50 10.41
N ALA A 790 -5.98 13.74 11.56
CA ALA A 790 -5.59 15.08 11.99
C ALA A 790 -4.63 15.72 10.99
N VAL A 791 -3.59 14.99 10.53
CA VAL A 791 -2.67 15.48 9.49
C VAL A 791 -3.43 15.84 8.21
N ARG A 792 -4.33 14.97 7.75
CA ARG A 792 -5.13 15.19 6.55
C ARG A 792 -5.99 16.45 6.66
N ARG A 793 -6.69 16.62 7.79
CA ARG A 793 -7.57 17.76 8.02
C ARG A 793 -6.80 19.07 8.19
N TRP A 794 -5.66 19.07 8.90
CA TRP A 794 -4.81 20.26 9.01
C TRP A 794 -4.20 20.68 7.68
N ARG A 795 -3.83 19.73 6.80
CA ARG A 795 -3.45 20.06 5.41
C ARG A 795 -4.60 20.74 4.66
N SER A 796 -5.83 20.25 4.77
CA SER A 796 -6.99 20.92 4.18
C SER A 796 -7.21 22.34 4.74
N VAL A 797 -6.98 22.57 6.04
CA VAL A 797 -7.03 23.93 6.63
C VAL A 797 -6.00 24.85 5.99
N LEU A 798 -4.76 24.37 5.77
CA LEU A 798 -3.73 25.18 5.09
C LEU A 798 -4.10 25.47 3.63
N THR A 799 -4.62 24.49 2.89
CA THR A 799 -5.11 24.71 1.52
C THR A 799 -6.20 25.78 1.46
N LEU A 800 -7.11 25.81 2.44
CA LEU A 800 -8.14 26.85 2.52
C LEU A 800 -7.54 28.22 2.83
N HIS A 801 -6.54 28.31 3.70
CA HIS A 801 -5.83 29.56 3.96
C HIS A 801 -5.09 30.08 2.71
N ASP A 802 -4.49 29.18 1.93
CA ASP A 802 -3.83 29.54 0.67
C ASP A 802 -4.86 30.04 -0.36
N LEU A 803 -6.01 29.35 -0.50
CA LEU A 803 -7.11 29.79 -1.37
C LEU A 803 -7.67 31.16 -0.97
N ALA A 804 -7.76 31.44 0.33
CA ALA A 804 -8.20 32.73 0.86
C ALA A 804 -7.12 33.84 0.76
N GLY A 805 -5.90 33.51 0.32
CA GLY A 805 -4.80 34.47 0.20
C GLY A 805 -4.20 34.91 1.53
N HIS A 806 -4.42 34.17 2.62
CA HIS A 806 -3.98 34.56 3.97
C HIS A 806 -2.45 34.57 4.16
N ALA A 807 -1.69 34.03 3.20
CA ALA A 807 -0.23 34.05 3.22
C ALA A 807 0.38 35.35 2.66
N GLY A 808 -0.41 36.18 1.95
CA GLY A 808 0.07 37.40 1.32
C GLY A 808 0.49 38.48 2.32
N GLU A 809 1.45 39.33 1.95
CA GLU A 809 1.92 40.43 2.82
C GLU A 809 0.81 41.45 3.12
N GLU A 810 -0.11 41.66 2.18
CA GLU A 810 -1.26 42.56 2.30
C GLU A 810 -2.44 41.97 3.09
N ALA A 811 -2.39 40.68 3.45
CA ALA A 811 -3.46 40.04 4.21
C ALA A 811 -3.55 40.58 5.64
N PRO A 812 -4.75 40.66 6.25
CA PRO A 812 -4.90 41.08 7.63
C PRO A 812 -4.02 40.27 8.59
N VAL A 813 -3.42 40.95 9.58
CA VAL A 813 -2.54 40.30 10.55
C VAL A 813 -3.26 39.18 11.30
N SER A 814 -4.56 39.32 11.58
CA SER A 814 -5.38 38.27 12.20
C SER A 814 -5.42 36.98 11.38
N ASP A 815 -5.49 37.09 10.06
CA ASP A 815 -5.57 35.95 9.15
C ASP A 815 -4.22 35.23 9.00
N ARG A 816 -3.14 36.02 8.94
CA ARG A 816 -1.76 35.52 8.97
C ARG A 816 -1.45 34.82 10.31
N LEU A 817 -1.97 35.34 11.43
CA LEU A 817 -1.85 34.70 12.75
C LEU A 817 -2.61 33.37 12.83
N ALA A 818 -3.79 33.28 12.22
CA ALA A 818 -4.57 32.05 12.14
C ALA A 818 -3.88 30.99 11.27
N LEU A 819 -3.29 31.40 10.15
CA LEU A 819 -2.45 30.53 9.31
C LEU A 819 -1.22 30.02 10.08
N LEU A 820 -0.54 30.88 10.84
CA LEU A 820 0.58 30.47 11.69
C LEU A 820 0.14 29.44 12.73
N GLU A 821 -1.02 29.63 13.37
CA GLU A 821 -1.58 28.64 14.31
C GLU A 821 -1.85 27.30 13.62
N ALA A 822 -2.49 27.30 12.45
CA ALA A 822 -2.75 26.08 11.69
C ALA A 822 -1.47 25.35 11.27
N ARG A 823 -0.40 26.09 10.93
CA ARG A 823 0.92 25.49 10.64
C ARG A 823 1.52 24.84 11.88
N CYS A 824 1.49 25.52 13.03
CA CYS A 824 1.95 24.93 14.28
C CYS A 824 1.17 23.65 14.64
N GLU A 825 -0.14 23.64 14.49
CA GLU A 825 -0.98 22.46 14.73
C GLU A 825 -0.67 21.31 13.75
N LEU A 826 -0.35 21.62 12.49
CA LEU A 826 0.12 20.62 11.53
C LEU A 826 1.47 20.02 11.96
N VAL A 827 2.41 20.83 12.47
CA VAL A 827 3.69 20.32 13.01
C VAL A 827 3.43 19.32 14.13
N VAL A 828 2.54 19.66 15.07
CA VAL A 828 2.16 18.78 16.17
C VAL A 828 1.56 17.47 15.63
N ALA A 829 0.60 17.55 14.71
CA ALA A 829 -0.03 16.37 14.13
C ALA A 829 0.97 15.47 13.39
N LEU A 830 1.87 16.06 12.59
CA LEU A 830 2.93 15.34 11.87
C LEU A 830 3.94 14.70 12.83
N ALA A 831 4.31 15.40 13.90
CA ALA A 831 5.21 14.89 14.92
C ALA A 831 4.64 13.65 15.62
N TYR A 832 3.37 13.70 16.04
CA TYR A 832 2.70 12.55 16.66
C TYR A 832 2.49 11.39 15.69
N ASP A 833 2.24 11.67 14.41
CA ASP A 833 2.11 10.66 13.35
C ASP A 833 3.47 10.02 12.97
N GLY A 834 4.59 10.60 13.40
CA GLY A 834 5.94 10.09 13.11
C GLY A 834 6.56 10.62 11.82
N GLN A 835 5.89 11.57 11.13
CA GLN A 835 6.36 12.22 9.89
C GLN A 835 7.33 13.38 10.19
N HIS A 836 8.47 13.08 10.82
CA HIS A 836 9.33 14.14 11.38
C HIS A 836 9.99 15.05 10.32
N ILE A 837 10.28 14.56 9.11
CA ILE A 837 10.83 15.41 8.03
C ILE A 837 9.78 16.45 7.64
N ALA A 838 8.56 16.01 7.35
CA ALA A 838 7.45 16.90 7.05
C ALA A 838 7.14 17.85 8.21
N ALA A 839 7.23 17.38 9.47
CA ALA A 839 7.07 18.23 10.64
C ALA A 839 8.15 19.31 10.73
N ARG A 840 9.41 18.99 10.39
CA ARG A 840 10.50 19.98 10.31
C ARG A 840 10.24 21.02 9.23
N THR A 841 9.92 20.59 8.01
CA THR A 841 9.60 21.51 6.91
C THR A 841 8.43 22.42 7.26
N ALA A 842 7.36 21.87 7.86
CA ALA A 842 6.22 22.66 8.30
C ALA A 842 6.59 23.66 9.43
N ARG A 843 7.53 23.29 10.30
CA ARG A 843 8.05 24.18 11.36
C ARG A 843 8.91 25.30 10.78
N GLU A 844 9.75 25.03 9.78
CA GLU A 844 10.52 26.04 9.06
C GLU A 844 9.59 27.06 8.39
N GLN A 845 8.54 26.59 7.72
CA GLN A 845 7.50 27.46 7.14
C GLN A 845 6.74 28.27 8.21
N ALA A 846 6.53 27.71 9.41
CA ALA A 846 5.94 28.45 10.53
C ALA A 846 6.90 29.53 11.07
N LEU A 847 8.20 29.26 11.12
CA LEU A 847 9.23 30.24 11.50
C LEU A 847 9.31 31.38 10.47
N ASP A 848 9.34 31.08 9.18
CA ASP A 848 9.34 32.08 8.11
C ASP A 848 8.11 33.00 8.20
N LEU A 849 6.93 32.41 8.42
CA LEU A 849 5.70 33.18 8.61
C LEU A 849 5.77 34.03 9.89
N ALA A 850 6.23 33.49 11.01
CA ALA A 850 6.38 34.23 12.26
C ALA A 850 7.35 35.42 12.13
N GLU A 851 8.48 35.25 11.42
CA GLU A 851 9.43 36.32 11.12
C GLU A 851 8.81 37.40 10.25
N SER A 852 8.05 37.01 9.22
CA SER A 852 7.40 37.94 8.31
C SER A 852 6.26 38.75 8.97
N ILE A 853 5.61 38.21 10.01
CA ILE A 853 4.60 38.95 10.80
C ILE A 853 5.31 39.88 11.81
N GLY A 854 6.45 39.44 12.32
CA GLY A 854 7.21 40.13 13.36
C GLY A 854 6.65 39.83 14.75
N GLY A 855 7.55 39.58 15.70
CA GLY A 855 7.20 39.34 17.10
C GLY A 855 7.95 38.17 17.70
N SER A 856 8.66 38.45 18.80
CA SER A 856 9.47 37.44 19.47
C SER A 856 8.63 36.32 20.10
N GLU A 857 7.34 36.55 20.40
CA GLU A 857 6.39 35.53 20.89
C GLU A 857 5.93 34.57 19.80
N LEU A 858 5.71 35.07 18.58
CA LEU A 858 5.34 34.22 17.43
C LEU A 858 6.49 33.30 17.04
N LEU A 859 7.72 33.83 17.08
CA LEU A 859 8.94 33.05 16.91
C LEU A 859 9.08 31.97 17.98
N ALA A 860 8.82 32.29 19.26
CA ALA A 860 8.85 31.32 20.34
C ALA A 860 7.83 30.19 20.12
N ARG A 861 6.61 30.54 19.70
CA ARG A 861 5.55 29.57 19.39
C ARG A 861 5.90 28.66 18.22
N ALA A 862 6.44 29.22 17.13
CA ALA A 862 6.86 28.44 15.96
C ALA A 862 8.09 27.56 16.24
N ALA A 863 9.03 28.02 17.08
CA ALA A 863 10.19 27.21 17.47
C ALA A 863 9.80 26.03 18.38
N THR A 864 8.77 26.20 19.22
CA THR A 864 8.39 25.23 20.28
C THR A 864 7.18 24.36 19.95
N CYS A 865 6.62 24.44 18.73
CA CYS A 865 5.41 23.70 18.32
C CYS A 865 5.64 22.19 18.05
N TRP A 866 6.52 21.55 18.82
CA TRP A 866 6.84 20.13 18.73
C TRP A 866 6.86 19.48 20.14
N PRO A 867 5.68 19.23 20.74
CA PRO A 867 5.57 18.82 22.14
C PRO A 867 5.74 17.30 22.36
N THR A 868 6.11 16.53 21.34
CA THR A 868 6.12 15.07 21.43
C THR A 868 7.36 14.54 22.18
N PRO A 869 7.27 13.38 22.87
CA PRO A 869 8.44 12.76 23.48
C PRO A 869 9.46 12.37 22.42
N LEU A 870 10.62 13.03 22.41
CA LEU A 870 11.73 12.72 21.54
C LEU A 870 12.60 11.60 22.11
N ILE A 871 12.85 10.58 21.29
CA ILE A 871 13.75 9.45 21.55
C ILE A 871 15.15 9.68 20.96
N TRP A 872 15.23 10.50 19.90
CA TRP A 872 16.44 10.95 19.20
C TRP A 872 16.41 12.47 18.99
N SER A 873 17.50 13.03 18.48
CA SER A 873 17.46 14.39 17.91
C SER A 873 16.48 14.47 16.73
N VAL A 874 15.90 15.66 16.53
CA VAL A 874 15.00 15.98 15.40
C VAL A 874 15.79 16.22 14.11
N HIS A 875 17.11 16.36 14.19
CA HIS A 875 18.00 16.72 13.08
C HIS A 875 19.02 15.59 12.81
N ASP A 876 19.70 15.65 11.66
CA ASP A 876 20.80 14.75 11.33
C ASP A 876 21.84 14.74 12.44
N TRP A 877 22.38 13.56 12.71
CA TRP A 877 23.03 13.14 13.96
C TRP A 877 24.07 14.10 14.55
N HIS A 878 24.60 15.08 13.82
CA HIS A 878 25.65 15.98 14.28
C HIS A 878 25.53 17.45 13.83
N SER A 879 24.46 17.86 13.14
CA SER A 879 24.29 19.27 12.72
C SER A 879 23.08 19.89 13.41
N PRO A 880 23.30 20.86 14.32
CA PRO A 880 22.22 21.68 14.88
C PRO A 880 21.42 22.32 13.76
N ASP A 881 20.12 22.51 13.96
CA ASP A 881 19.27 23.08 12.94
C ASP A 881 19.63 24.56 12.76
N PRO A 882 20.29 24.94 11.65
CA PRO A 882 20.75 26.31 11.47
C PRO A 882 19.57 27.28 11.46
N ARG A 883 18.37 26.81 11.07
CA ARG A 883 17.15 27.61 11.05
C ARG A 883 16.59 27.88 12.45
N LEU A 884 16.85 27.02 13.44
CA LEU A 884 16.37 27.19 14.81
C LEU A 884 17.30 28.04 15.69
N ARG A 885 18.62 28.05 15.41
CA ARG A 885 19.62 28.71 16.27
C ARG A 885 19.27 30.18 16.57
N GLU A 886 19.02 30.95 15.52
CA GLU A 886 18.74 32.38 15.65
C GLU A 886 17.35 32.66 16.26
N PRO A 887 16.25 32.00 15.82
CA PRO A 887 14.96 32.10 16.50
C PRO A 887 14.99 31.72 17.98
N LEU A 888 15.69 30.65 18.37
CA LEU A 888 15.82 30.26 19.79
C LEU A 888 16.60 31.31 20.58
N ARG A 889 17.69 31.86 20.02
CA ARG A 889 18.47 32.93 20.66
C ARG A 889 17.62 34.20 20.85
N MET A 890 16.93 34.64 19.81
CA MET A 890 16.07 35.82 19.84
C MET A 890 14.86 35.62 20.78
N ALA A 891 14.23 34.46 20.73
CA ALA A 891 13.12 34.14 21.60
C ALA A 891 13.55 34.08 23.08
N SER A 892 14.72 33.52 23.37
CA SER A 892 15.24 33.36 24.74
C SER A 892 15.79 34.64 25.37
N ALA A 893 15.99 35.71 24.60
CA ALA A 893 16.55 36.98 25.10
C ALA A 893 15.58 37.75 26.04
N ASP A 894 14.28 37.50 25.94
CA ASP A 894 13.26 38.12 26.79
C ASP A 894 13.03 37.32 28.08
N ALA A 895 13.62 37.79 29.17
CA ALA A 895 13.48 37.18 30.50
C ALA A 895 12.08 37.36 31.11
N GLY A 896 11.24 38.27 30.57
CA GLY A 896 9.89 38.57 31.06
C GLY A 896 8.81 37.58 30.60
N ARG A 897 9.17 36.59 29.78
CA ARG A 897 8.22 35.63 29.22
C ARG A 897 7.54 34.72 30.25
N PRO A 898 6.33 34.21 29.93
CA PRO A 898 5.68 33.16 30.71
C PRO A 898 6.65 31.99 30.98
N VAL A 899 6.60 31.46 32.21
CA VAL A 899 7.50 30.36 32.64
C VAL A 899 7.40 29.16 31.71
N ARG A 900 6.18 28.81 31.27
CA ARG A 900 5.91 27.69 30.35
C ARG A 900 6.65 27.84 29.01
N THR A 901 6.58 29.03 28.39
CA THR A 901 7.28 29.32 27.12
C THR A 901 8.79 29.22 27.30
N ARG A 902 9.33 29.72 28.42
CA ARG A 902 10.77 29.61 28.73
C ARG A 902 11.22 28.15 28.88
N ILE A 903 10.43 27.32 29.56
CA ILE A 903 10.70 25.87 29.67
C ILE A 903 10.74 25.23 28.28
N HIS A 904 9.73 25.46 27.43
CA HIS A 904 9.72 24.87 26.09
C HIS A 904 10.89 25.34 25.21
N LEU A 905 11.28 26.62 25.29
CA LEU A 905 12.47 27.13 24.59
C LEU A 905 13.76 26.43 25.07
N GLN A 906 13.92 26.26 26.39
CA GLN A 906 15.07 25.58 26.98
C GLN A 906 15.11 24.10 26.59
N VAL A 907 13.99 23.40 26.65
CA VAL A 907 13.85 22.00 26.19
C VAL A 907 14.24 21.88 24.72
N THR A 908 13.70 22.75 23.87
CA THR A 908 13.99 22.74 22.43
C THR A 908 15.48 22.97 22.17
N ALA A 909 16.10 23.89 22.91
CA ALA A 909 17.54 24.14 22.84
C ALA A 909 18.38 22.95 23.32
N VAL A 910 17.92 22.17 24.30
CA VAL A 910 18.60 20.93 24.73
C VAL A 910 18.62 19.92 23.59
N PHE A 911 17.49 19.65 22.93
CA PHE A 911 17.43 18.69 21.83
C PHE A 911 18.24 19.12 20.61
N ASP A 912 18.37 20.43 20.37
CA ASP A 912 19.22 20.98 19.31
C ASP A 912 20.72 20.87 19.63
N ARG A 913 21.12 21.14 20.88
CA ARG A 913 22.54 21.31 21.26
C ARG A 913 23.19 20.12 21.96
N ALA A 914 22.43 19.17 22.51
CA ALA A 914 22.99 18.16 23.41
C ALA A 914 24.04 17.26 22.76
N VAL A 915 24.00 17.08 21.44
CA VAL A 915 25.02 16.31 20.71
C VAL A 915 26.29 17.14 20.44
N GLU A 916 26.15 18.44 20.19
CA GLU A 916 27.27 19.35 19.93
C GLU A 916 28.00 19.75 21.23
N ASP A 917 27.23 20.08 22.28
CA ASP A 917 27.75 20.51 23.58
C ASP A 917 26.91 19.92 24.73
N PRO A 918 27.23 18.68 25.16
CA PRO A 918 26.49 18.01 26.23
C PRO A 918 26.60 18.73 27.59
N SER A 919 27.65 19.53 27.81
CA SER A 919 27.85 20.27 29.06
C SER A 919 26.89 21.45 29.14
N VAL A 920 26.76 22.21 28.06
CA VAL A 920 25.79 23.31 27.96
C VAL A 920 24.36 22.79 28.04
N ALA A 921 24.05 21.68 27.37
CA ALA A 921 22.73 21.06 27.46
C ALA A 921 22.34 20.68 28.90
N ARG A 922 23.29 20.16 29.70
CA ARG A 922 23.07 19.86 31.13
C ARG A 922 22.76 21.11 31.96
N ILE A 923 23.40 22.24 31.67
CA ILE A 923 23.11 23.52 32.35
C ILE A 923 21.70 24.01 31.99
N ILE A 924 21.36 23.98 30.70
CA ILE A 924 20.04 24.43 30.22
C ILE A 924 18.92 23.58 30.83
N VAL A 925 19.07 22.24 30.85
CA VAL A 925 18.02 21.37 31.40
C VAL A 925 17.89 21.48 32.92
N ALA A 926 18.99 21.72 33.65
CA ALA A 926 18.92 21.98 35.09
C ALA A 926 18.14 23.27 35.39
N SER A 927 18.32 24.32 34.57
CA SER A 927 17.51 25.53 34.66
C SER A 927 16.03 25.28 34.34
N ALA A 928 15.72 24.49 33.30
CA ALA A 928 14.35 24.13 32.95
C ALA A 928 13.67 23.32 34.06
N MET A 929 14.41 22.42 34.72
CA MET A 929 13.92 21.61 35.83
C MET A 929 13.53 22.49 37.03
N ALA A 930 14.40 23.44 37.41
CA ALA A 930 14.14 24.38 38.49
C ALA A 930 12.90 25.26 38.24
N LEU A 931 12.54 25.50 36.97
CA LEU A 931 11.32 26.21 36.58
C LEU A 931 10.08 25.30 36.55
N ALA A 932 10.23 24.06 36.11
CA ALA A 932 9.11 23.13 35.92
C ALA A 932 8.61 22.51 37.24
N GLU A 933 9.53 22.15 38.14
CA GLU A 933 9.21 21.42 39.38
C GLU A 933 8.22 22.16 40.30
N PRO A 934 8.33 23.49 40.50
CA PRO A 934 7.36 24.24 41.31
C PRO A 934 5.97 24.41 40.66
N LEU A 935 5.84 24.24 39.34
CA LEU A 935 4.57 24.43 38.63
C LEU A 935 3.59 23.26 38.83
N GLY A 936 4.08 22.08 39.15
CA GLY A 936 3.25 20.88 39.32
C GLY A 936 2.55 20.40 38.04
N ASP A 937 2.92 20.92 36.87
CA ASP A 937 2.39 20.48 35.57
C ASP A 937 3.14 19.22 35.12
N ALA A 938 2.45 18.08 35.16
CA ALA A 938 3.04 16.78 34.86
C ALA A 938 3.52 16.64 33.40
N ASP A 939 2.86 17.29 32.44
CA ASP A 939 3.22 17.23 31.02
C ASP A 939 4.51 18.00 30.74
N LEU A 940 4.62 19.20 31.31
CA LEU A 940 5.86 19.99 31.27
C LEU A 940 7.01 19.29 31.99
N LEU A 941 6.75 18.73 33.17
CA LEU A 941 7.76 18.01 33.92
C LEU A 941 8.26 16.77 33.16
N CYS A 942 7.36 16.00 32.53
CA CYS A 942 7.74 14.88 31.67
C CYS A 942 8.59 15.34 30.46
N THR A 943 8.24 16.47 29.87
CA THR A 943 9.01 17.07 28.76
C THR A 943 10.44 17.44 29.17
N VAL A 944 10.61 18.04 30.36
CA VAL A 944 11.95 18.37 30.90
C VAL A 944 12.72 17.12 31.30
N LEU A 945 12.07 16.13 31.94
CA LEU A 945 12.68 14.85 32.29
C LEU A 945 13.15 14.07 31.06
N ASN A 946 12.40 14.15 29.95
CA ASN A 946 12.84 13.61 28.67
C ASN A 946 14.12 14.31 28.19
N ALA A 947 14.13 15.64 28.14
CA ALA A 947 15.32 16.41 27.76
C ALA A 947 16.52 16.11 28.67
N GLN A 948 16.28 15.85 29.96
CA GLN A 948 17.33 15.52 30.93
C GLN A 948 17.92 14.14 30.67
N ALA A 949 17.08 13.15 30.41
CA ALA A 949 17.52 11.82 30.01
C ALA A 949 18.29 11.85 28.68
N PHE A 950 17.83 12.64 27.70
CA PHE A 950 18.51 12.82 26.43
C PHE A 950 19.89 13.47 26.59
N ALA A 951 20.01 14.53 27.41
CA ALA A 951 21.29 15.19 27.68
C ALA A 951 22.28 14.28 28.44
N ALA A 952 21.79 13.46 29.38
CA ALA A 952 22.61 12.46 30.06
C ALA A 952 23.15 11.40 29.06
N PHE A 953 22.32 11.00 28.09
CA PHE A 953 22.69 10.06 27.04
C PHE A 953 23.74 10.62 26.06
N ALA A 954 23.49 11.82 25.52
CA ALA A 954 24.39 12.46 24.56
C ALA A 954 25.80 12.72 25.11
N ALA A 955 25.95 12.76 26.43
CA ALA A 955 27.19 13.14 27.11
C ALA A 955 28.23 12.03 27.31
N GLY A 956 28.03 10.80 26.86
CA GLY A 956 29.07 9.78 26.99
C GLY A 956 28.96 8.80 28.18
N GLY A 957 27.99 9.00 29.08
CA GLY A 957 27.94 8.30 30.38
C GLY A 957 27.31 6.89 30.37
N PHE A 958 27.31 6.17 29.25
CA PHE A 958 26.39 5.04 29.02
C PHE A 958 26.78 3.70 29.64
N LEU A 959 28.05 3.44 29.98
CA LEU A 959 28.46 2.12 30.50
C LEU A 959 28.08 1.88 31.98
N ARG A 960 27.73 2.94 32.72
CA ARG A 960 27.15 2.85 34.06
C ARG A 960 26.00 3.85 34.14
N ALA A 961 24.87 3.47 33.59
CA ALA A 961 23.73 4.35 33.28
C ALA A 961 22.91 4.77 34.53
N HIS A 962 23.56 5.00 35.68
CA HIS A 962 22.87 5.31 36.94
C HIS A 962 22.03 6.60 36.85
N ASP A 963 22.58 7.65 36.23
CA ASP A 963 21.85 8.90 36.03
C ASP A 963 20.67 8.71 35.07
N LEU A 964 20.86 7.98 33.97
CA LEU A 964 19.78 7.64 33.04
C LEU A 964 18.67 6.84 33.73
N ARG A 965 19.02 5.81 34.52
CA ARG A 965 18.05 5.02 35.29
C ARG A 965 17.27 5.91 36.26
N ARG A 966 17.94 6.82 36.97
CA ARG A 966 17.30 7.77 37.89
C ARG A 966 16.31 8.69 37.18
N HIS A 967 16.72 9.30 36.07
CA HIS A 967 15.86 10.19 35.29
C HIS A 967 14.68 9.43 34.67
N ALA A 968 14.91 8.24 34.11
CA ALA A 968 13.88 7.41 33.50
C ALA A 968 12.87 6.86 34.53
N ALA A 969 13.32 6.48 35.73
CA ALA A 969 12.45 6.06 36.82
C ALA A 969 11.53 7.21 37.28
N ARG A 970 12.07 8.43 37.40
CA ARG A 970 11.28 9.61 37.73
C ARG A 970 10.28 9.95 36.62
N LEU A 971 10.69 9.85 35.35
CA LEU A 971 9.80 10.03 34.21
C LEU A 971 8.65 9.00 34.22
N LEU A 972 8.94 7.73 34.53
CA LEU A 972 7.93 6.69 34.65
C LEU A 972 6.95 6.98 35.78
N GLU A 973 7.43 7.43 36.93
CA GLU A 973 6.59 7.80 38.09
C GLU A 973 5.61 8.92 37.72
N VAL A 974 6.11 10.04 37.18
CA VAL A 974 5.29 11.21 36.85
C VAL A 974 4.30 10.90 35.72
N SER A 975 4.76 10.25 34.64
CA SER A 975 3.90 9.87 33.51
C SER A 975 2.86 8.80 33.89
N THR A 976 3.17 7.95 34.86
CA THR A 976 2.22 6.98 35.43
C THR A 976 1.14 7.70 36.23
N ALA A 977 1.52 8.59 37.15
CA ALA A 977 0.55 9.35 37.94
C ALA A 977 -0.39 10.23 37.07
N ALA A 978 0.12 10.75 35.95
CA ALA A 978 -0.63 11.66 35.07
C ALA A 978 -1.27 11.00 33.84
N GLU A 979 -1.24 9.67 33.71
CA GLU A 979 -1.82 8.93 32.58
C GLU A 979 -1.27 9.31 31.18
N LEU A 980 -0.03 9.80 31.13
CA LEU A 980 0.65 10.21 29.91
C LEU A 980 1.31 9.01 29.22
N THR A 981 0.51 8.30 28.41
CA THR A 981 0.90 7.03 27.77
C THR A 981 2.18 7.14 26.94
N GLU A 982 2.35 8.23 26.20
CA GLU A 982 3.50 8.45 25.33
C GLU A 982 4.81 8.58 26.13
N PHE A 983 4.77 9.29 27.26
CA PHE A 983 5.91 9.42 28.16
C PHE A 983 6.18 8.13 28.96
N ARG A 984 5.15 7.32 29.26
CA ARG A 984 5.33 5.98 29.86
C ARG A 984 6.08 5.03 28.93
N ALA A 985 5.74 5.03 27.64
CA ALA A 985 6.43 4.24 26.63
C ALA A 985 7.91 4.64 26.56
N LEU A 986 8.19 5.95 26.47
CA LEU A 986 9.55 6.48 26.49
C LEU A 986 10.30 6.10 27.77
N ALA A 987 9.70 6.25 28.94
CA ALA A 987 10.35 5.93 30.21
C ALA A 987 10.75 4.45 30.29
N HIS A 988 9.89 3.55 29.84
CA HIS A 988 10.22 2.13 29.75
C HIS A 988 11.35 1.85 28.74
N TYR A 989 11.40 2.54 27.60
CA TYR A 989 12.52 2.41 26.67
C TYR A 989 13.84 2.89 27.27
N LEU A 990 13.85 4.03 27.99
CA LEU A 990 15.05 4.53 28.65
C LEU A 990 15.51 3.61 29.79
N LEU A 991 14.58 3.02 30.54
CA LEU A 991 14.88 2.00 31.56
C LEU A 991 15.40 0.69 30.95
N PHE A 992 14.84 0.27 29.81
CA PHE A 992 15.37 -0.85 29.02
C PHE A 992 16.84 -0.61 28.68
N ARG A 993 17.18 0.58 28.17
CA ARG A 993 18.57 0.93 27.86
C ARG A 993 19.47 1.00 29.09
N ALA A 994 19.00 1.56 30.20
CA ALA A 994 19.78 1.67 31.42
C ALA A 994 20.05 0.28 32.07
N THR A 995 19.08 -0.62 32.02
CA THR A 995 19.23 -2.00 32.53
C THR A 995 20.13 -2.84 31.64
N LEU A 996 20.13 -2.62 30.31
CA LEU A 996 21.10 -3.24 29.41
C LEU A 996 22.55 -2.82 29.68
N ALA A 997 22.78 -1.55 30.01
CA ALA A 997 24.11 -1.07 30.35
C ALA A 997 24.72 -1.80 31.56
N ASP A 998 23.88 -2.21 32.50
CA ASP A 998 24.27 -2.97 33.69
C ASP A 998 24.14 -4.50 33.50
N ALA A 999 23.95 -4.96 32.25
CA ALA A 999 23.82 -6.38 31.88
C ALA A 999 22.63 -7.14 32.54
N GLU A 1000 21.59 -6.43 32.99
CA GLU A 1000 20.39 -7.01 33.60
C GLU A 1000 19.35 -7.42 32.54
N LEU A 1001 19.55 -8.55 31.85
CA LEU A 1001 18.78 -8.94 30.66
C LEU A 1001 17.29 -9.17 30.96
N VAL A 1002 16.95 -9.77 32.10
CA VAL A 1002 15.55 -10.05 32.47
C VAL A 1002 14.76 -8.76 32.70
N ALA A 1003 15.35 -7.80 33.42
CA ALA A 1003 14.76 -6.49 33.66
C ALA A 1003 14.62 -5.70 32.35
N ALA A 1004 15.66 -5.71 31.51
CA ALA A 1004 15.64 -5.11 30.18
C ALA A 1004 14.49 -5.67 29.33
N ALA A 1005 14.35 -7.00 29.25
CA ALA A 1005 13.27 -7.63 28.50
C ALA A 1005 11.87 -7.24 29.04
N GLY A 1006 11.71 -7.10 30.36
CA GLY A 1006 10.49 -6.59 30.97
C GLY A 1006 10.14 -5.17 30.54
N HIS A 1007 11.12 -4.28 30.58
CA HIS A 1007 10.96 -2.89 30.14
C HIS A 1007 10.72 -2.77 28.64
N ALA A 1008 11.40 -3.55 27.80
CA ALA A 1008 11.17 -3.63 26.36
C ALA A 1008 9.71 -4.02 26.03
N ARG A 1009 9.18 -5.05 26.71
CA ARG A 1009 7.77 -5.47 26.56
C ARG A 1009 6.79 -4.37 26.97
N ASN A 1010 7.04 -3.72 28.11
CA ASN A 1010 6.16 -2.65 28.60
C ASN A 1010 6.21 -1.41 27.68
N ALA A 1011 7.39 -1.05 27.19
CA ALA A 1011 7.53 0.05 26.22
C ALA A 1011 6.71 -0.24 24.95
N GLY A 1012 6.76 -1.49 24.46
CA GLY A 1012 5.96 -1.92 23.32
C GLY A 1012 4.45 -1.94 23.58
N ALA A 1013 4.00 -2.25 24.80
CA ALA A 1013 2.58 -2.23 25.16
C ALA A 1013 1.98 -0.82 25.17
N TYR A 1014 2.76 0.19 25.54
CA TYR A 1014 2.31 1.59 25.56
C TYR A 1014 2.55 2.34 24.24
N ALA A 1015 3.31 1.76 23.31
CA ALA A 1015 3.57 2.31 21.97
C ALA A 1015 2.36 2.12 21.04
N THR A 1016 1.34 2.97 21.21
CA THR A 1016 0.03 2.76 20.58
C THR A 1016 -0.07 3.19 19.09
N ASP A 1017 0.77 4.11 18.59
CA ASP A 1017 0.96 4.40 17.14
C ASP A 1017 2.09 5.46 16.92
N GLY A 1018 2.35 5.86 15.67
CA GLY A 1018 3.05 7.11 15.32
C GLY A 1018 4.54 7.15 15.70
N GLN A 1019 5.02 8.23 16.33
CA GLN A 1019 6.43 8.36 16.76
C GLN A 1019 6.89 7.22 17.70
N LEU A 1020 5.99 6.63 18.47
CA LEU A 1020 6.30 5.50 19.34
C LEU A 1020 6.52 4.19 18.57
N ARG A 1021 6.18 4.13 17.28
CA ARG A 1021 6.57 3.01 16.41
C ARG A 1021 8.09 2.96 16.22
N HIS A 1022 8.75 4.11 16.09
CA HIS A 1022 10.21 4.18 16.00
C HIS A 1022 10.91 3.61 17.25
N LEU A 1023 10.25 3.66 18.40
CA LEU A 1023 10.73 3.04 19.64
C LEU A 1023 10.68 1.50 19.54
N LEU A 1024 9.70 0.94 18.83
CA LEU A 1024 9.64 -0.50 18.54
C LEU A 1024 10.79 -0.92 17.62
N ASP A 1025 11.08 -0.12 16.58
CA ASP A 1025 12.17 -0.38 15.64
C ASP A 1025 13.53 -0.40 16.35
N ALA A 1026 13.72 0.40 17.40
CA ALA A 1026 14.94 0.41 18.19
C ALA A 1026 15.05 -0.70 19.23
N ILE A 1027 13.93 -1.25 19.68
CA ILE A 1027 13.90 -2.42 20.58
C ILE A 1027 14.03 -3.71 19.78
N ALA A 1028 13.55 -3.74 18.54
CA ALA A 1028 13.51 -4.93 17.70
C ALA A 1028 14.84 -5.71 17.59
N PRO A 1029 16.01 -5.06 17.37
CA PRO A 1029 17.30 -5.75 17.30
C PRO A 1029 17.67 -6.52 18.58
N PHE A 1030 17.08 -6.15 19.72
CA PHE A 1030 17.39 -6.80 21.00
C PHE A 1030 17.08 -8.30 20.96
N GLY A 1031 16.05 -8.73 20.23
CA GLY A 1031 15.77 -10.14 20.01
C GLY A 1031 16.94 -10.88 19.36
N MET A 1032 17.59 -10.25 18.37
CA MET A 1032 18.79 -10.80 17.72
C MET A 1032 20.00 -10.78 18.64
N VAL A 1033 20.18 -9.72 19.44
CA VAL A 1033 21.25 -9.64 20.46
C VAL A 1033 21.13 -10.79 21.47
N LEU A 1034 19.92 -11.11 21.92
CA LEU A 1034 19.68 -12.25 22.82
C LEU A 1034 20.04 -13.60 22.18
N GLU A 1035 19.85 -13.77 20.88
CA GLU A 1035 20.26 -14.99 20.16
C GLU A 1035 21.79 -15.03 19.92
N LEU A 1036 22.42 -13.89 19.62
CA LEU A 1036 23.88 -13.78 19.55
C LEU A 1036 24.53 -14.13 20.89
N LEU A 1037 23.97 -13.67 22.01
CA LEU A 1037 24.42 -14.02 23.37
C LEU A 1037 24.27 -15.52 23.69
N ARG A 1038 23.29 -16.20 23.06
CA ARG A 1038 23.14 -17.67 23.14
C ARG A 1038 24.11 -18.42 22.23
N GLY A 1039 24.81 -17.72 21.34
CA GLY A 1039 25.67 -18.32 20.33
C GLY A 1039 24.91 -18.83 19.09
N ASN A 1040 23.63 -18.48 18.93
CA ASN A 1040 22.77 -18.93 17.83
C ASN A 1040 22.95 -18.04 16.59
N ILE A 1041 24.18 -17.90 16.09
CA ILE A 1041 24.51 -17.01 14.96
C ILE A 1041 23.73 -17.40 13.70
N ASP A 1042 23.58 -18.70 13.43
CA ASP A 1042 22.87 -19.18 12.23
C ASP A 1042 21.38 -18.82 12.26
N GLU A 1043 20.76 -18.83 13.44
CA GLU A 1043 19.36 -18.40 13.59
C GLU A 1043 19.21 -16.90 13.35
N VAL A 1044 20.16 -16.08 13.80
CA VAL A 1044 20.19 -14.64 13.52
C VAL A 1044 20.37 -14.38 12.02
N LEU A 1045 21.27 -15.12 11.36
CA LEU A 1045 21.46 -15.03 9.90
C LEU A 1045 20.22 -15.49 9.13
N ARG A 1046 19.54 -16.55 9.59
CA ARG A 1046 18.26 -17.00 9.03
C ARG A 1046 17.16 -15.95 9.20
N LEU A 1047 17.13 -15.26 10.34
CA LEU A 1047 16.19 -14.16 10.61
C LEU A 1047 16.48 -12.91 9.76
N LEU A 1048 17.74 -12.71 9.37
CA LEU A 1048 18.15 -11.65 8.44
C LEU A 1048 17.98 -12.04 6.96
N GLY A 1049 17.62 -13.30 6.65
CA GLY A 1049 17.48 -13.83 5.29
C GLY A 1049 18.82 -14.35 4.76
N GLU A 1050 18.88 -15.65 4.44
CA GLU A 1050 20.14 -16.36 4.15
C GLU A 1050 20.97 -15.75 3.00
N GLY A 1051 22.24 -15.45 3.30
CA GLY A 1051 23.28 -15.02 2.37
C GLY A 1051 23.67 -13.56 2.58
N THR A 1052 24.95 -13.21 2.37
CA THR A 1052 25.44 -11.82 2.40
C THR A 1052 24.64 -10.86 1.49
N ALA A 1053 23.83 -11.39 0.56
CA ALA A 1053 22.86 -10.66 -0.27
C ALA A 1053 21.58 -10.20 0.47
N GLY A 1054 21.19 -10.85 1.59
CA GLY A 1054 20.04 -10.42 2.40
C GLY A 1054 20.28 -9.11 3.15
N LEU A 1055 21.56 -8.78 3.42
CA LEU A 1055 21.93 -7.45 3.90
C LEU A 1055 21.82 -6.42 2.78
N ASP A 1056 22.14 -6.78 1.54
CA ASP A 1056 21.99 -5.90 0.37
C ASP A 1056 20.52 -5.58 0.09
N ASP A 1057 19.58 -6.53 0.23
CA ASP A 1057 18.14 -6.27 0.05
C ASP A 1057 17.52 -5.44 1.18
N LEU A 1058 17.91 -5.67 2.44
CA LEU A 1058 17.54 -4.81 3.58
C LEU A 1058 18.13 -3.39 3.46
N VAL A 1059 19.19 -3.24 2.66
CA VAL A 1059 19.87 -1.97 2.38
C VAL A 1059 19.38 -1.33 1.09
N ALA A 1060 18.93 -2.10 0.09
CA ALA A 1060 18.47 -1.63 -1.22
C ALA A 1060 17.06 -1.05 -1.20
N HIS A 1061 16.16 -1.54 -0.33
CA HIS A 1061 14.83 -0.96 -0.11
C HIS A 1061 14.84 0.42 0.57
N SER A 1062 16.01 1.07 0.69
CA SER A 1062 16.17 2.44 1.16
C SER A 1062 16.20 3.49 0.04
N GLY A 1063 16.12 3.07 -1.23
CA GLY A 1063 16.24 3.95 -2.39
C GLY A 1063 14.93 4.40 -3.05
N GLU A 1064 13.82 3.65 -2.90
CA GLU A 1064 12.62 3.89 -3.71
C GLU A 1064 11.35 3.90 -2.84
N GLY A 1065 10.91 5.10 -2.45
CA GLY A 1065 9.55 5.30 -1.93
C GLY A 1065 9.38 6.34 -0.82
N ALA A 1066 10.46 6.77 -0.16
CA ALA A 1066 10.42 7.92 0.73
C ALA A 1066 11.42 8.96 0.22
N ALA A 1067 10.91 10.12 -0.20
CA ALA A 1067 11.75 11.25 -0.50
C ALA A 1067 12.64 11.57 0.72
N GLU A 1068 13.95 11.41 0.51
CA GLU A 1068 15.08 12.09 1.14
C GLU A 1068 15.79 11.45 2.36
N PRO A 1069 17.13 11.60 2.43
CA PRO A 1069 18.06 10.63 3.03
C PRO A 1069 18.62 11.10 4.39
N THR A 1070 17.75 11.37 5.37
CA THR A 1070 18.19 11.94 6.69
C THR A 1070 17.91 11.04 7.89
N ARG A 1071 17.53 9.79 7.67
CA ARG A 1071 17.58 8.77 8.74
C ARG A 1071 18.13 7.49 8.19
N ASP A 1072 19.10 6.95 8.91
CA ASP A 1072 19.71 5.66 8.66
C ASP A 1072 19.05 4.65 9.61
N PRO A 1073 17.88 4.08 9.28
CA PRO A 1073 17.26 2.99 10.03
C PRO A 1073 18.16 1.74 10.09
N ASN A 1074 19.33 1.75 9.43
CA ASN A 1074 20.22 0.62 9.28
C ASN A 1074 21.44 0.66 10.22
N ALA A 1075 21.68 1.73 10.99
CA ALA A 1075 22.80 1.79 11.93
C ALA A 1075 22.73 0.69 13.01
N LEU A 1076 21.52 0.36 13.48
CA LEU A 1076 21.28 -0.70 14.46
C LEU A 1076 21.51 -2.11 13.87
N HIS A 1077 21.15 -2.33 12.60
CA HIS A 1077 21.43 -3.58 11.89
C HIS A 1077 22.94 -3.77 11.60
N VAL A 1078 23.67 -2.69 11.36
CA VAL A 1078 25.14 -2.77 11.27
C VAL A 1078 25.75 -3.18 12.61
N GLY A 1079 25.18 -2.76 13.74
CA GLY A 1079 25.57 -3.26 15.06
C GLY A 1079 25.52 -4.80 15.14
N ILE A 1080 24.45 -5.41 14.64
CA ILE A 1080 24.28 -6.87 14.57
C ILE A 1080 25.31 -7.51 13.63
N ALA A 1081 25.53 -6.94 12.43
CA ALA A 1081 26.50 -7.45 11.47
C ALA A 1081 27.94 -7.41 12.02
N VAL A 1082 28.33 -6.30 12.66
CA VAL A 1082 29.62 -6.15 13.34
C VAL A 1082 29.76 -7.17 14.47
N SER A 1083 28.69 -7.41 15.24
CA SER A 1083 28.68 -8.44 16.27
C SER A 1083 28.87 -9.85 15.73
N ILE A 1084 28.24 -10.19 14.59
CA ILE A 1084 28.42 -11.49 13.94
C ILE A 1084 29.88 -11.67 13.50
N GLY A 1085 30.46 -10.69 12.79
CA GLY A 1085 31.86 -10.75 12.37
C GLY A 1085 32.83 -10.79 13.56
N TRP A 1086 32.53 -10.05 14.63
CA TRP A 1086 33.29 -10.09 15.88
C TRP A 1086 33.29 -11.49 16.53
N LEU A 1087 32.10 -12.11 16.66
CA LEU A 1087 31.93 -13.43 17.25
C LEU A 1087 32.56 -14.54 16.40
N ARG A 1088 32.58 -14.37 15.07
CA ARG A 1088 33.29 -15.26 14.13
C ARG A 1088 34.81 -15.04 14.12
N ASN A 1089 35.28 -13.96 14.74
CA ASN A 1089 36.66 -13.50 14.66
C ASN A 1089 37.15 -13.28 13.22
N ASP A 1090 36.24 -12.88 12.33
CA ASP A 1090 36.54 -12.56 10.93
C ASP A 1090 35.59 -11.44 10.45
N MET A 1091 36.20 -10.37 9.94
CA MET A 1091 35.50 -9.18 9.43
C MET A 1091 35.73 -9.00 7.93
N SER A 1092 36.55 -9.86 7.30
CA SER A 1092 36.93 -9.74 5.89
C SER A 1092 35.73 -9.82 4.96
N GLY A 1093 34.71 -10.62 5.32
CA GLY A 1093 33.44 -10.73 4.58
C GLY A 1093 32.64 -9.43 4.48
N TYR A 1094 32.91 -8.44 5.32
CA TYR A 1094 32.20 -7.14 5.36
C TYR A 1094 33.04 -5.98 4.81
N LEU A 1095 34.19 -6.28 4.19
CA LEU A 1095 35.17 -5.25 3.82
C LEU A 1095 34.62 -4.20 2.86
N ASN A 1096 33.87 -4.62 1.83
CA ASN A 1096 33.31 -3.71 0.82
C ASN A 1096 32.21 -2.83 1.42
N ASP A 1097 31.29 -3.42 2.18
CA ASP A 1097 30.17 -2.71 2.81
C ASP A 1097 30.67 -1.66 3.80
N LEU A 1098 31.65 -2.03 4.64
CA LEU A 1098 32.25 -1.13 5.61
C LEU A 1098 33.05 -0.02 4.92
N ARG A 1099 33.66 -0.27 3.76
CA ARG A 1099 34.34 0.77 2.96
C ARG A 1099 33.36 1.83 2.48
N GLU A 1100 32.25 1.41 1.86
CA GLU A 1100 31.22 2.32 1.32
C GLU A 1100 30.56 3.13 2.43
N ARG A 1101 30.22 2.48 3.54
CA ARG A 1101 29.62 3.15 4.70
C ARG A 1101 30.58 4.11 5.39
N THR A 1102 31.87 3.77 5.45
CA THR A 1102 32.91 4.66 5.97
C THR A 1102 33.05 5.92 5.11
N ALA A 1103 32.79 5.85 3.80
CA ALA A 1103 32.76 7.03 2.94
C ALA A 1103 31.59 7.98 3.25
N LEU A 1104 30.47 7.44 3.74
CA LEU A 1104 29.28 8.22 4.14
C LEU A 1104 29.34 8.74 5.58
N LYS A 1105 29.80 7.90 6.52
CA LYS A 1105 29.84 8.17 7.98
C LYS A 1105 31.11 7.58 8.60
N PRO A 1106 32.28 8.21 8.38
CA PRO A 1106 33.55 7.68 8.86
C PRO A 1106 33.58 7.50 10.38
N GLU A 1107 32.93 8.37 11.14
CA GLU A 1107 32.85 8.34 12.61
C GLU A 1107 32.20 7.08 13.20
N LEU A 1108 31.37 6.38 12.42
CA LEU A 1108 30.78 5.11 12.82
C LEU A 1108 31.59 3.92 12.30
N PHE A 1109 31.98 3.92 11.03
CA PHE A 1109 32.38 2.68 10.37
C PHE A 1109 33.89 2.52 10.20
N VAL A 1110 34.68 3.59 10.37
CA VAL A 1110 36.13 3.59 10.07
C VAL A 1110 36.91 2.52 10.85
N HIS A 1111 36.58 2.30 12.12
CA HIS A 1111 37.26 1.32 12.96
C HIS A 1111 36.89 -0.12 12.58
N GLY A 1112 35.62 -0.36 12.25
CA GLY A 1112 35.19 -1.66 11.72
C GLY A 1112 35.85 -1.97 10.38
N TYR A 1113 35.91 -0.99 9.48
CA TYR A 1113 36.59 -1.10 8.19
C TYR A 1113 38.08 -1.38 8.34
N ALA A 1114 38.76 -0.67 9.25
CA ALA A 1114 40.16 -0.92 9.56
C ALA A 1114 40.39 -2.35 10.07
N LEU A 1115 39.50 -2.89 10.91
CA LEU A 1115 39.61 -4.27 11.40
C LEU A 1115 39.41 -5.29 10.26
N ALA A 1116 38.47 -5.04 9.35
CA ALA A 1116 38.28 -5.84 8.14
C ALA A 1116 39.52 -5.84 7.24
N LEU A 1117 40.20 -4.69 7.09
CA LEU A 1117 41.47 -4.58 6.36
C LEU A 1117 42.58 -5.41 7.02
N VAL A 1118 42.70 -5.36 8.35
CA VAL A 1118 43.67 -6.18 9.10
C VAL A 1118 43.40 -7.68 8.90
N HIS A 1119 42.15 -8.13 9.06
CA HIS A 1119 41.77 -9.54 8.81
C HIS A 1119 42.00 -9.98 7.36
N SER A 1120 41.99 -9.04 6.41
CA SER A 1120 42.29 -9.28 5.00
C SER A 1120 43.79 -9.17 4.66
N GLY A 1121 44.68 -9.05 5.65
CA GLY A 1121 46.13 -8.93 5.46
C GLY A 1121 46.62 -7.56 4.97
N ARG A 1122 45.80 -6.50 5.06
CA ARG A 1122 46.07 -5.15 4.55
C ARG A 1122 46.37 -4.15 5.68
N ALA A 1123 47.31 -4.50 6.58
CA ALA A 1123 47.62 -3.71 7.78
C ALA A 1123 48.09 -2.27 7.51
N GLU A 1124 48.93 -2.04 6.49
CA GLU A 1124 49.40 -0.68 6.14
C GLU A 1124 48.28 0.23 5.60
N GLU A 1125 47.24 -0.36 5.02
CA GLU A 1125 46.07 0.39 4.61
C GLU A 1125 45.18 0.73 5.79
N ALA A 1126 45.02 -0.20 6.74
CA ALA A 1126 44.32 0.06 7.99
C ALA A 1126 44.97 1.23 8.76
N ARG A 1127 46.30 1.29 8.85
CA ARG A 1127 47.01 2.44 9.48
C ARG A 1127 46.72 3.76 8.78
N ARG A 1128 46.71 3.79 7.45
CA ARG A 1128 46.38 5.00 6.67
C ARG A 1128 44.95 5.47 6.89
N VAL A 1129 44.00 4.53 6.95
CA VAL A 1129 42.59 4.83 7.21
C VAL A 1129 42.40 5.39 8.62
N LEU A 1130 43.07 4.80 9.61
CA LEU A 1130 42.99 5.23 11.02
C LEU A 1130 43.65 6.59 11.27
N ALA A 1131 44.69 6.96 10.51
CA ALA A 1131 45.38 8.25 10.66
C ALA A 1131 44.47 9.48 10.43
N GLY A 1132 43.38 9.31 9.66
CA GLY A 1132 42.37 10.34 9.41
C GLY A 1132 41.04 10.10 10.11
N ALA A 1133 40.95 9.15 11.05
CA ALA A 1133 39.70 8.79 11.70
C ALA A 1133 39.22 9.94 12.62
N PRO A 1134 37.94 10.34 12.54
CA PRO A 1134 37.36 11.31 13.48
C PRO A 1134 37.24 10.70 14.89
N GLU A 1135 37.03 11.56 15.89
CA GLU A 1135 36.76 11.07 17.25
C GLU A 1135 35.49 10.20 17.29
N LEU A 1136 35.53 9.16 18.11
CA LEU A 1136 34.38 8.27 18.28
C LEU A 1136 33.23 9.01 18.92
N ALA A 1137 32.08 8.98 18.25
CA ALA A 1137 30.86 9.51 18.82
C ALA A 1137 30.56 8.82 20.15
N PRO A 1138 30.22 9.57 21.23
CA PRO A 1138 30.10 8.99 22.55
C PRO A 1138 29.14 7.79 22.53
N GLN A 1139 27.95 7.89 21.96
CA GLN A 1139 26.90 6.87 22.02
C GLN A 1139 27.26 5.46 21.48
N PHE A 1140 28.37 5.29 20.76
CA PHE A 1140 28.86 3.98 20.28
C PHE A 1140 30.27 3.64 20.81
N TRP A 1141 30.75 4.40 21.78
CA TRP A 1141 32.11 4.32 22.28
C TRP A 1141 32.48 2.92 22.77
N SER A 1142 31.58 2.21 23.49
CA SER A 1142 31.88 0.87 24.01
C SER A 1142 32.19 -0.13 22.89
N THR A 1143 31.36 -0.11 21.83
CA THR A 1143 31.41 -1.03 20.69
C THR A 1143 32.69 -0.78 19.90
N PHE A 1144 32.99 0.47 19.58
CA PHE A 1144 34.15 0.77 18.75
C PHE A 1144 35.47 0.83 19.53
N THR A 1145 35.46 1.10 20.84
CA THR A 1145 36.69 1.03 21.66
C THR A 1145 37.16 -0.41 21.83
N ALA A 1146 36.24 -1.38 21.90
CA ALA A 1146 36.56 -2.80 21.82
C ALA A 1146 37.27 -3.16 20.50
N VAL A 1147 36.77 -2.63 19.37
CA VAL A 1147 37.40 -2.79 18.05
C VAL A 1147 38.78 -2.12 18.01
N LYS A 1148 38.93 -0.92 18.59
CA LYS A 1148 40.22 -0.23 18.72
C LYS A 1148 41.23 -1.03 19.54
N ALA A 1149 40.80 -1.70 20.60
CA ALA A 1149 41.68 -2.55 21.42
C ALA A 1149 42.30 -3.68 20.58
N ARG A 1150 41.47 -4.41 19.81
CA ARG A 1150 41.97 -5.47 18.89
C ARG A 1150 42.87 -4.92 17.80
N LEU A 1151 42.51 -3.77 17.23
CA LEU A 1151 43.35 -3.08 16.23
C LEU A 1151 44.72 -2.70 16.78
N ALA A 1152 44.79 -2.13 17.98
CA ALA A 1152 46.05 -1.72 18.61
C ALA A 1152 46.96 -2.94 18.89
N ILE A 1153 46.39 -4.07 19.31
CA ILE A 1153 47.12 -5.34 19.46
C ILE A 1153 47.60 -5.84 18.09
N ALA A 1154 46.72 -5.90 17.09
CA ALA A 1154 47.04 -6.47 15.77
C ALA A 1154 48.00 -5.62 14.93
N LEU A 1155 48.05 -4.30 15.17
CA LEU A 1155 48.98 -3.37 14.52
C LEU A 1155 50.29 -3.18 15.29
N GLU A 1156 50.43 -3.85 16.44
CA GLU A 1156 51.57 -3.81 17.36
C GLU A 1156 51.89 -2.41 17.93
N GLU A 1157 50.87 -1.70 18.43
CA GLU A 1157 50.99 -0.33 18.96
C GLU A 1157 50.91 -0.28 20.51
N PRO A 1158 52.05 -0.41 21.24
CA PRO A 1158 52.04 -0.57 22.70
C PRO A 1158 51.52 0.67 23.46
N ASP A 1159 51.80 1.87 22.98
CA ASP A 1159 51.32 3.11 23.62
C ASP A 1159 49.80 3.24 23.53
N ALA A 1160 49.21 2.87 22.38
CA ALA A 1160 47.78 2.84 22.17
C ALA A 1160 47.10 1.78 23.06
N VAL A 1161 47.70 0.59 23.18
CA VAL A 1161 47.22 -0.48 24.07
C VAL A 1161 47.13 0.00 25.53
N LEU A 1162 48.17 0.67 26.04
CA LEU A 1162 48.17 1.17 27.43
C LEU A 1162 47.10 2.23 27.67
N VAL A 1163 46.91 3.15 26.72
CA VAL A 1163 45.88 4.19 26.79
C VAL A 1163 44.49 3.55 26.81
N ILE A 1164 44.21 2.63 25.88
CA ILE A 1164 42.91 1.94 25.79
C ILE A 1164 42.65 1.10 27.04
N TYR A 1165 43.65 0.39 27.57
CA TYR A 1165 43.51 -0.38 28.81
C TYR A 1165 43.06 0.51 29.98
N ARG A 1166 43.70 1.68 30.16
CA ARG A 1166 43.32 2.63 31.23
C ARG A 1166 41.92 3.22 31.02
N GLN A 1167 41.51 3.42 29.77
CA GLN A 1167 40.18 3.91 29.43
C GLN A 1167 39.09 2.88 29.72
N LEU A 1168 39.34 1.60 29.44
CA LEU A 1168 38.37 0.51 29.63
C LEU A 1168 38.29 0.02 31.08
N LEU A 1169 39.37 0.14 31.86
CA LEU A 1169 39.46 -0.41 33.22
C LEU A 1169 38.30 -0.02 34.16
N PRO A 1170 37.81 1.25 34.19
CA PRO A 1170 36.67 1.63 35.03
C PRO A 1170 35.36 0.90 34.70
N TYR A 1171 35.29 0.24 33.55
CA TYR A 1171 34.11 -0.43 33.01
C TYR A 1171 34.20 -1.96 33.05
N SER A 1172 35.16 -2.50 33.81
CA SER A 1172 35.17 -3.90 34.23
C SER A 1172 33.80 -4.30 34.82
N GLY A 1173 33.31 -5.48 34.44
CA GLY A 1173 31.98 -6.01 34.80
C GLY A 1173 30.84 -5.57 33.87
N THR A 1174 31.13 -4.99 32.69
CA THR A 1174 30.12 -4.62 31.69
C THR A 1174 30.23 -5.47 30.42
N VAL A 1175 29.22 -5.38 29.54
CA VAL A 1175 29.21 -6.08 28.24
C VAL A 1175 29.37 -5.05 27.11
N CYS A 1176 30.37 -5.26 26.25
CA CYS A 1176 30.66 -4.36 25.15
C CYS A 1176 29.50 -4.30 24.15
N GLY A 1177 28.94 -3.10 23.93
CA GLY A 1177 27.89 -2.81 22.95
C GLY A 1177 26.46 -3.15 23.38
N LEU A 1178 26.29 -3.93 24.46
CA LEU A 1178 24.99 -4.40 24.91
C LEU A 1178 24.03 -3.26 25.25
N GLU A 1179 24.57 -2.15 25.77
CA GLU A 1179 23.78 -0.99 26.16
C GLU A 1179 23.01 -0.39 24.98
N THR A 1180 23.47 -0.59 23.75
CA THR A 1180 22.81 -0.10 22.52
C THR A 1180 21.52 -0.84 22.21
N GLY A 1181 21.35 -2.07 22.72
CA GLY A 1181 20.26 -2.98 22.37
C GLY A 1181 20.37 -3.58 20.96
N ALA A 1182 21.43 -3.25 20.20
CA ALA A 1182 21.59 -3.64 18.80
C ALA A 1182 23.00 -4.14 18.44
N SER A 1183 23.90 -4.23 19.41
CA SER A 1183 25.21 -4.88 19.26
C SER A 1183 25.59 -5.61 20.53
N VAL A 1184 26.49 -6.58 20.40
CA VAL A 1184 27.13 -7.31 21.49
C VAL A 1184 28.49 -7.86 21.04
N MET A 1185 29.53 -7.66 21.86
CA MET A 1185 30.88 -8.19 21.62
C MET A 1185 31.39 -9.07 22.76
N GLY A 1186 30.58 -9.27 23.81
CA GLY A 1186 30.90 -10.06 25.00
C GLY A 1186 31.40 -9.22 26.18
N PRO A 1187 31.72 -9.87 27.32
CA PRO A 1187 32.25 -9.22 28.50
C PRO A 1187 33.48 -8.35 28.21
N MET A 1188 33.47 -7.11 28.71
CA MET A 1188 34.59 -6.16 28.53
C MET A 1188 35.90 -6.69 29.12
N ASP A 1189 35.80 -7.49 30.18
CA ASP A 1189 36.94 -8.08 30.86
C ASP A 1189 37.73 -9.08 29.98
N TYR A 1190 37.14 -9.69 28.94
CA TYR A 1190 37.92 -10.44 27.96
C TYR A 1190 38.90 -9.54 27.18
N ILE A 1191 38.47 -8.33 26.83
CA ILE A 1191 39.31 -7.35 26.12
C ILE A 1191 40.39 -6.80 27.07
N LEU A 1192 40.03 -6.52 28.32
CA LEU A 1192 41.02 -6.11 29.34
C LEU A 1192 42.07 -7.20 29.59
N ALA A 1193 41.68 -8.47 29.54
CA ALA A 1193 42.61 -9.60 29.64
C ALA A 1193 43.55 -9.70 28.44
N ASP A 1194 43.05 -9.51 27.22
CA ASP A 1194 43.88 -9.49 26.01
C ASP A 1194 44.90 -8.35 26.04
N LEU A 1195 44.45 -7.14 26.42
CA LEU A 1195 45.32 -5.96 26.56
C LEU A 1195 46.36 -6.17 27.68
N ALA A 1196 45.97 -6.69 28.84
CA ALA A 1196 46.90 -6.98 29.94
C ALA A 1196 47.93 -8.06 29.55
N THR A 1197 47.51 -9.08 28.79
CA THR A 1197 48.40 -10.12 28.26
C THR A 1197 49.44 -9.51 27.30
N TYR A 1198 49.01 -8.63 26.40
CA TYR A 1198 49.91 -7.92 25.48
C TYR A 1198 50.93 -7.04 26.23
N LEU A 1199 50.50 -6.39 27.31
CA LEU A 1199 51.36 -5.58 28.20
C LEU A 1199 52.29 -6.42 29.10
N GLY A 1200 52.18 -7.75 29.10
CA GLY A 1200 52.97 -8.67 29.92
C GLY A 1200 52.50 -8.81 31.37
N ASP A 1201 51.31 -8.32 31.73
CA ASP A 1201 50.73 -8.41 33.07
C ASP A 1201 49.77 -9.61 33.17
N HIS A 1202 50.37 -10.81 33.27
CA HIS A 1202 49.61 -12.07 33.26
C HIS A 1202 48.73 -12.28 34.50
N GLU A 1203 49.07 -11.68 35.64
CA GLU A 1203 48.27 -11.77 36.88
C GLU A 1203 46.95 -11.02 36.70
N ARG A 1204 47.00 -9.76 36.26
CA ARG A 1204 45.79 -9.00 35.93
C ARG A 1204 45.00 -9.61 34.78
N ALA A 1205 45.67 -10.17 33.78
CA ALA A 1205 44.99 -10.88 32.70
C ALA A 1205 44.21 -12.12 33.20
N ALA A 1206 44.64 -12.76 34.28
CA ALA A 1206 43.92 -13.87 34.90
C ALA A 1206 42.73 -13.36 35.74
N GLU A 1207 42.90 -12.26 36.48
CA GLU A 1207 41.81 -11.60 37.23
C GLU A 1207 40.67 -11.17 36.30
N HIS A 1208 41.00 -10.50 35.19
CA HIS A 1208 40.02 -10.08 34.19
C HIS A 1208 39.31 -11.27 33.53
N ARG A 1209 40.03 -12.36 33.20
CA ARG A 1209 39.39 -13.58 32.68
C ARG A 1209 38.40 -14.19 33.67
N ALA A 1210 38.74 -14.26 34.95
CA ALA A 1210 37.84 -14.76 35.98
C ALA A 1210 36.59 -13.88 36.13
N ALA A 1211 36.74 -12.55 36.06
CA ALA A 1211 35.62 -11.61 36.06
C ALA A 1211 34.72 -11.79 34.82
N ALA A 1212 35.31 -11.95 33.63
CA ALA A 1212 34.59 -12.20 32.39
C ALA A 1212 33.78 -13.50 32.45
N GLU A 1213 34.37 -14.59 32.96
CA GLU A 1213 33.71 -15.88 33.12
C GLU A 1213 32.55 -15.81 34.12
N HIS A 1214 32.70 -15.05 35.20
CA HIS A 1214 31.62 -14.82 36.16
C HIS A 1214 30.42 -14.11 35.53
N LEU A 1215 30.66 -12.98 34.86
CA LEU A 1215 29.62 -12.22 34.16
C LEU A 1215 28.97 -13.04 33.04
N GLN A 1216 29.76 -13.81 32.29
CA GLN A 1216 29.24 -14.71 31.26
C GLN A 1216 28.29 -15.75 31.87
N ALA A 1217 28.60 -16.30 33.05
CA ALA A 1217 27.73 -17.27 33.73
C ALA A 1217 26.41 -16.63 34.20
N GLU A 1218 26.44 -15.38 34.68
CA GLU A 1218 25.23 -14.62 35.03
C GLU A 1218 24.35 -14.38 33.80
N LEU A 1219 24.94 -13.93 32.68
CA LEU A 1219 24.22 -13.73 31.41
C LEU A 1219 23.56 -15.03 30.93
N GLN A 1220 24.25 -16.18 31.02
CA GLN A 1220 23.66 -17.47 30.64
C GLN A 1220 22.50 -17.89 31.55
N SER A 1221 22.57 -17.56 32.85
CA SER A 1221 21.45 -17.76 33.78
C SER A 1221 20.23 -16.93 33.38
N ASP A 1222 20.43 -15.65 33.10
CA ASP A 1222 19.36 -14.75 32.65
C ASP A 1222 18.74 -15.20 31.31
N LEU A 1223 19.57 -15.61 30.35
CA LEU A 1223 19.10 -16.11 29.05
C LEU A 1223 18.25 -17.38 29.18
N ALA A 1224 18.57 -18.24 30.15
CA ALA A 1224 17.80 -19.45 30.44
C ALA A 1224 16.41 -19.10 30.98
N GLU A 1225 16.29 -18.08 31.85
CA GLU A 1225 15.00 -17.59 32.36
C GLU A 1225 14.11 -17.01 31.25
N LEU A 1226 14.69 -16.48 30.17
CA LEU A 1226 13.99 -15.81 29.08
C LEU A 1226 13.35 -16.73 27.99
N THR A 1227 13.38 -18.07 28.12
CA THR A 1227 13.01 -19.01 27.02
C THR A 1227 11.67 -19.75 27.21
N PRO A 1228 10.75 -19.84 26.21
CA PRO A 1228 10.34 -18.87 25.19
C PRO A 1228 8.86 -18.41 25.37
N PRO A 1229 8.51 -17.15 25.02
CA PRO A 1229 8.53 -16.73 23.62
C PRO A 1229 9.33 -15.45 23.39
N GLY A 1230 10.55 -15.62 22.83
CA GLY A 1230 11.22 -14.56 22.05
C GLY A 1230 10.42 -14.16 20.80
N VAL A 1231 9.40 -14.94 20.44
CA VAL A 1231 8.43 -14.65 19.37
C VAL A 1231 7.71 -13.32 19.59
N GLY A 1232 7.48 -12.86 20.83
CA GLY A 1232 6.78 -11.59 21.09
C GLY A 1232 7.60 -10.33 20.77
N LEU A 1233 8.90 -10.35 21.07
CA LEU A 1233 9.84 -9.26 20.75
C LEU A 1233 10.27 -9.31 19.27
N MET A 1234 10.38 -10.52 18.70
CA MET A 1234 10.63 -10.75 17.26
C MET A 1234 9.38 -10.53 16.38
N GLN A 1235 8.17 -10.55 16.94
CA GLN A 1235 6.94 -10.20 16.21
C GLN A 1235 6.77 -8.69 16.08
N ALA A 1236 7.34 -7.89 17.00
CA ALA A 1236 7.33 -6.44 16.89
C ALA A 1236 8.04 -5.96 15.60
N SER A 1237 9.09 -6.66 15.16
CA SER A 1237 9.79 -6.43 13.87
C SER A 1237 9.09 -7.01 12.65
N ARG A 1238 8.15 -7.96 12.82
CA ARG A 1238 7.29 -8.47 11.71
C ARG A 1238 6.03 -7.64 11.50
N LEU A 1239 5.84 -6.56 12.25
CA LEU A 1239 4.79 -5.59 11.96
C LEU A 1239 5.27 -4.65 10.85
N GLY A 1240 5.37 -5.21 9.63
CA GLY A 1240 5.16 -4.39 8.45
C GLY A 1240 3.77 -3.73 8.50
N PRO A 1241 3.37 -2.93 7.50
CA PRO A 1241 2.08 -2.24 7.49
C PRO A 1241 0.85 -3.14 7.82
N ALA A 1242 0.94 -4.46 7.59
CA ALA A 1242 -0.09 -5.45 7.90
C ALA A 1242 -0.24 -5.81 9.40
N GLY A 1243 0.72 -5.45 10.25
CA GLY A 1243 0.67 -5.63 11.71
C GLY A 1243 -0.28 -4.69 12.46
N ARG A 1244 -0.81 -3.67 11.76
CA ARG A 1244 -1.54 -2.52 12.31
C ARG A 1244 -2.89 -2.81 13.00
N SER A 1245 -3.37 -4.07 13.07
CA SER A 1245 -4.75 -4.33 13.56
C SER A 1245 -4.93 -5.38 14.66
N ARG A 1246 -3.89 -6.08 15.12
CA ARG A 1246 -4.10 -7.19 16.07
C ARG A 1246 -4.14 -6.81 17.56
N LEU A 1247 -3.68 -5.62 17.96
CA LEU A 1247 -3.59 -5.23 19.38
C LEU A 1247 -4.55 -4.11 19.84
N VAL A 1248 -5.35 -3.51 18.94
CA VAL A 1248 -6.26 -2.38 19.28
C VAL A 1248 -7.74 -2.79 19.33
N ARG A 1249 -8.06 -4.10 19.44
CA ARG A 1249 -9.45 -4.58 19.62
C ARG A 1249 -9.68 -5.45 20.86
N ARG A 1250 -8.85 -5.29 21.89
CA ARG A 1250 -9.14 -5.78 23.25
C ARG A 1250 -8.83 -4.72 24.31
N THR A 1251 -9.49 -3.58 24.17
CA THR A 1251 -9.95 -2.60 25.17
C THR A 1251 -10.82 -1.61 24.41
#